data_AF-A0AAF5CYN1-F1
#
_entry.id   AF-A0AAF5CYN1-F1
#
_cell.length_a   1.000
_cell.length_b   1.000
_cell.length_c   1.000
_cell.angle_alpha   90.00
_cell.angle_beta   90.00
_cell.angle_gamma   90.00
#
_symmetry.space_group_name_H-M   'P 1'
#
loop_
_entity.id
_entity.type
_entity.pdbx_description
1 polymer ?
#
loop_
_entity_poly.entity_id
_entity_poly.type
_entity_poly.pdbx_seq_one_letter_code
_entity_poly.pdbx_strand_id
1 'polypeptide(L)'
;IYFTQFFYYFLMGNQNTTPQKEEISNGRSVKIKKIEKNSNNWAKKITKKSYEDLINEYKLIKGYNSPDMGLNNHKGQSTGNRYRDIPLLESTRVILKNRKEEENYIHANWIEIDENQKFICTQGPMSSTVDDFWEMTFEEKALSILMLCGICEEGYVKCSEYWPQEVNTSKIIGSFKIENLSVSLSAKPKMTTTLLRVTKNGESHTLKHYQYLEWPDVGTPRNDLIFPFKLLDMATDVQLNNNNQHQKLLSLNDLTKLPGPVVIHCSAGIGRTGTLIGLYLARHHLQTKNTELKMIDLVKNLRNQRAFCIQNGQQYIYMHASLLKYLLDQGWIEENTSYTKWLETIEKEMELEQARKESSILEKYYLSDPNRMIIVFTSAKINNESGEGDICSEVDIFFCNFTIMLKQLKKNKLEKYYAKIKIIILPENIKNNNIITVLVFLFNQFFLLSLLILYFSKKDIEIIFNNIKNFDLYIFRDKINKLKFLISFSLKIVKRSIKQIKKQKRRSKTIVSVEGKNLDSKESSLNIKKPSKDIKLSKQGDQKSISTQNKFSNTKNVKLSKRNIGRSGPISIESQKSTLISDKIGNNTSIEKEMSEKKTNILEWYDNFVRSDLKDYAKILKLPKYLSEKDPDIEAQNEEANDKKSRYDDVLAIDKTRVILKRTYYKDNDGENKKTDFIHANWVTQEKMKNKFILCQGPTSDSVDDMWEMIFQENVGVIVQLCNFIELGETKCNNYLPKKEETFGVFKVAFIQDINIDIENTIIREYEITAPDNKKVKTTHFLVQCWPDHLVPKCHLFLVKLLQESKRIAGDKVIVTHCSAGIGRSGTYAALEYLYVGMIERKITEPMIFIKEMRYQRHGAVQSYIQYLYCLISLVELFILNGYLKKDERYNKLLDKYKSYYRKMCIIIERKTKAKADKKKKDKKRTPPRNNEE
;
A
#
# COMPACT_ATOMS: atom_id res chain seq x y z
N ILE A 1 -7.28 -38.86 -7.42
CA ILE A 1 -8.72 -38.98 -7.74
C ILE A 1 -9.40 -37.61 -7.59
N TYR A 2 -9.60 -37.07 -6.38
CA TYR A 2 -10.20 -35.73 -6.20
C TYR A 2 -9.42 -34.55 -6.84
N PHE A 3 -8.09 -34.61 -6.88
CA PHE A 3 -7.26 -33.57 -7.50
C PHE A 3 -7.30 -33.60 -9.03
N THR A 4 -7.43 -34.80 -9.61
CA THR A 4 -7.63 -35.00 -11.05
C THR A 4 -9.06 -34.64 -11.46
N GLN A 5 -10.03 -34.87 -10.57
CA GLN A 5 -11.44 -34.51 -10.75
C GLN A 5 -11.64 -32.99 -10.67
N PHE A 6 -10.93 -32.28 -9.78
CA PHE A 6 -10.93 -30.81 -9.73
C PHE A 6 -10.26 -30.18 -10.95
N PHE A 7 -9.17 -30.76 -11.47
CA PHE A 7 -8.52 -30.29 -12.71
C PHE A 7 -9.33 -30.65 -13.97
N TYR A 8 -10.04 -31.78 -13.97
CA TYR A 8 -10.99 -32.15 -15.01
C TYR A 8 -12.22 -31.23 -14.99
N TYR A 9 -12.78 -30.88 -13.83
CA TYR A 9 -13.88 -29.89 -13.72
C TYR A 9 -13.44 -28.45 -14.04
N PHE A 10 -12.18 -28.07 -13.79
CA PHE A 10 -11.65 -26.75 -14.14
C PHE A 10 -11.28 -26.63 -15.63
N LEU A 11 -10.87 -27.72 -16.29
CA LEU A 11 -10.59 -27.76 -17.73
C LEU A 11 -11.82 -28.11 -18.58
N MET A 12 -12.82 -28.79 -18.02
CA MET A 12 -14.12 -29.08 -18.67
C MET A 12 -15.20 -28.04 -18.32
N GLY A 13 -14.99 -27.19 -17.32
CA GLY A 13 -15.92 -26.13 -16.90
C GLY A 13 -16.05 -24.95 -17.86
N ASN A 14 -15.32 -24.98 -18.98
CA ASN A 14 -15.44 -24.05 -20.11
C ASN A 14 -15.97 -24.73 -21.40
N GLN A 15 -16.56 -25.92 -21.30
CA GLN A 15 -17.32 -26.55 -22.37
C GLN A 15 -18.67 -27.03 -21.82
N ASN A 16 -19.77 -26.61 -22.46
CA ASN A 16 -21.18 -26.88 -22.14
C ASN A 16 -21.90 -25.85 -21.25
N THR A 17 -22.16 -24.67 -21.81
CA THR A 17 -23.56 -24.26 -22.02
C THR A 17 -23.65 -23.62 -23.40
N THR A 18 -23.85 -24.44 -24.42
CA THR A 18 -24.58 -24.01 -25.62
C THR A 18 -25.86 -23.35 -25.12
N PRO A 19 -26.22 -22.14 -25.56
CA PRO A 19 -27.52 -21.60 -25.25
C PRO A 19 -28.53 -22.60 -25.83
N GLN A 20 -29.32 -23.26 -24.99
CA GLN A 20 -30.56 -23.85 -25.48
C GLN A 20 -31.28 -22.71 -26.18
N LYS A 21 -31.47 -22.88 -27.49
CA LYS A 21 -32.30 -21.99 -28.31
C LYS A 21 -33.70 -22.07 -27.72
N GLU A 22 -34.00 -21.19 -26.77
CA GLU A 22 -35.37 -20.77 -26.59
C GLU A 22 -35.74 -19.98 -27.84
N GLU A 23 -36.58 -20.59 -28.67
CA GLU A 23 -37.24 -19.99 -29.82
C GLU A 23 -38.12 -18.84 -29.33
N ILE A 24 -37.51 -17.66 -29.14
CA ILE A 24 -38.22 -16.44 -28.77
C ILE A 24 -37.80 -15.32 -29.73
N SER A 25 -38.66 -15.09 -30.73
CA SER A 25 -38.71 -13.97 -31.68
C SER A 25 -37.52 -13.83 -32.65
N ASN A 26 -37.81 -13.92 -33.96
CA ASN A 26 -36.85 -13.77 -35.07
C ASN A 26 -35.97 -12.49 -35.01
N GLY A 27 -36.34 -11.47 -34.24
CA GLY A 27 -35.56 -10.23 -34.11
C GLY A 27 -34.27 -10.33 -33.30
N ARG A 28 -34.21 -11.15 -32.23
CA ARG A 28 -33.07 -11.16 -31.30
C ARG A 28 -31.86 -11.92 -31.85
N SER A 29 -32.08 -13.04 -32.56
CA SER A 29 -31.00 -13.82 -33.19
C SER A 29 -30.34 -13.08 -34.36
N VAL A 30 -31.13 -12.31 -35.12
CA VAL A 30 -30.63 -11.48 -36.23
C VAL A 30 -29.75 -10.36 -35.70
N LYS A 31 -30.13 -9.72 -34.58
CA LYS A 31 -29.32 -8.66 -33.95
C LYS A 31 -27.96 -9.19 -33.48
N ILE A 32 -27.94 -10.35 -32.81
CA ILE A 32 -26.68 -10.99 -32.34
C ILE A 32 -25.77 -11.33 -33.52
N LYS A 33 -26.27 -12.05 -34.53
CA LYS A 33 -25.49 -12.40 -35.75
C LYS A 33 -24.92 -11.18 -36.47
N LYS A 34 -25.64 -10.06 -36.43
CA LYS A 34 -25.20 -8.80 -37.06
C LYS A 34 -24.08 -8.12 -36.29
N ILE A 35 -24.20 -8.06 -34.96
CA ILE A 35 -23.16 -7.55 -34.06
C ILE A 35 -21.88 -8.36 -34.28
N GLU A 36 -22.00 -9.69 -34.32
CA GLU A 36 -20.88 -10.60 -34.58
C GLU A 36 -20.24 -10.33 -35.96
N LYS A 37 -21.04 -10.18 -37.03
CA LYS A 37 -20.52 -9.90 -38.37
C LYS A 37 -19.74 -8.58 -38.44
N ASN A 38 -20.29 -7.49 -37.90
CA ASN A 38 -19.65 -6.18 -37.92
C ASN A 38 -18.38 -6.16 -37.06
N SER A 39 -18.44 -6.79 -35.88
CA SER A 39 -17.30 -6.93 -34.97
C SER A 39 -16.18 -7.75 -35.59
N ASN A 40 -16.49 -8.88 -36.24
CA ASN A 40 -15.50 -9.72 -36.93
C ASN A 40 -14.84 -8.99 -38.10
N ASN A 41 -15.61 -8.25 -38.90
CA ASN A 41 -15.06 -7.48 -40.00
C ASN A 41 -14.11 -6.38 -39.52
N TRP A 42 -14.49 -5.67 -38.44
CA TRP A 42 -13.63 -4.67 -37.82
C TRP A 42 -12.35 -5.30 -37.25
N ALA A 43 -12.47 -6.40 -36.51
CA ALA A 43 -11.34 -7.15 -35.91
C ALA A 43 -10.33 -7.65 -36.97
N LYS A 44 -10.81 -8.16 -38.11
CA LYS A 44 -9.97 -8.59 -39.24
C LYS A 44 -9.25 -7.42 -39.92
N LYS A 45 -9.83 -6.22 -39.91
CA LYS A 45 -9.22 -5.02 -40.52
C LYS A 45 -8.18 -4.39 -39.60
N ILE A 46 -8.48 -4.29 -38.30
CA ILE A 46 -7.55 -3.68 -37.34
C ILE A 46 -6.26 -4.50 -37.18
N THR A 47 -6.37 -5.83 -37.20
CA THR A 47 -5.21 -6.72 -37.06
C THR A 47 -4.26 -6.74 -38.26
N LYS A 48 -4.62 -6.08 -39.37
CA LYS A 48 -3.74 -5.81 -40.52
C LYS A 48 -2.92 -4.52 -40.35
N LYS A 49 -3.26 -3.66 -39.39
CA LYS A 49 -2.55 -2.39 -39.15
C LYS A 49 -1.47 -2.58 -38.10
N SER A 50 -0.27 -2.08 -38.37
CA SER A 50 0.83 -2.01 -37.40
C SER A 50 0.64 -0.85 -36.42
N TYR A 51 1.48 -0.80 -35.37
CA TYR A 51 1.55 0.35 -34.47
C TYR A 51 1.78 1.66 -35.23
N GLU A 52 2.67 1.66 -36.21
CA GLU A 52 3.00 2.85 -37.01
C GLU A 52 1.84 3.27 -37.93
N ASP A 53 1.11 2.30 -38.50
CA ASP A 53 -0.09 2.61 -39.30
C ASP A 53 -1.14 3.34 -38.45
N LEU A 54 -1.34 2.93 -37.20
CA LEU A 54 -2.26 3.60 -36.28
C LEU A 54 -1.77 4.96 -35.81
N ILE A 55 -0.46 5.14 -35.61
CA ILE A 55 0.13 6.46 -35.35
C ILE A 55 -0.10 7.38 -36.55
N ASN A 56 0.09 6.90 -37.78
CA ASN A 56 -0.11 7.68 -39.00
C ASN A 56 -1.59 8.04 -39.20
N GLU A 57 -2.50 7.10 -38.93
CA GLU A 57 -3.94 7.38 -38.90
C GLU A 57 -4.29 8.46 -37.87
N TYR A 58 -3.70 8.40 -36.67
CA TYR A 58 -3.89 9.44 -35.67
C TYR A 58 -3.35 10.80 -36.11
N LYS A 59 -2.20 10.86 -36.80
CA LYS A 59 -1.64 12.13 -37.32
C LYS A 59 -2.62 12.81 -38.28
N LEU A 60 -3.35 12.05 -39.10
CA LEU A 60 -4.40 12.59 -39.99
C LEU A 60 -5.58 13.18 -39.19
N ILE A 61 -5.99 12.51 -38.11
CA ILE A 61 -7.07 12.98 -37.23
C ILE A 61 -6.63 14.18 -36.39
N LYS A 62 -5.35 14.24 -36.00
CA LYS A 62 -4.83 15.29 -35.13
C LYS A 62 -5.10 16.69 -35.68
N GLY A 63 -5.00 16.87 -37.00
CA GLY A 63 -5.27 18.12 -37.71
C GLY A 63 -6.75 18.41 -38.00
N TYR A 64 -7.67 17.52 -37.64
CA TYR A 64 -9.10 17.76 -37.79
C TYR A 64 -9.63 18.69 -36.69
N ASN A 65 -10.20 19.81 -37.12
CA ASN A 65 -10.89 20.80 -36.29
C ASN A 65 -12.40 20.70 -36.55
N SER A 66 -13.20 20.85 -35.49
CA SER A 66 -14.65 21.02 -35.63
C SER A 66 -14.95 22.26 -36.48
N PRO A 67 -15.95 22.23 -37.37
CA PRO A 67 -16.46 23.43 -38.03
C PRO A 67 -16.83 24.56 -37.06
N ASP A 68 -17.22 24.22 -35.83
CA ASP A 68 -17.71 25.17 -34.82
C ASP A 68 -16.60 25.76 -33.92
N MET A 69 -15.34 25.38 -34.14
CA MET A 69 -14.22 25.69 -33.23
C MET A 69 -13.97 27.19 -33.04
N GLY A 70 -14.39 28.04 -34.00
CA GLY A 70 -14.23 29.48 -33.95
C GLY A 70 -15.51 30.27 -33.64
N LEU A 71 -16.62 29.60 -33.35
CA LEU A 71 -17.92 30.27 -33.20
C LEU A 71 -18.19 30.79 -31.77
N ASN A 72 -17.43 30.31 -30.78
CA ASN A 72 -17.68 30.67 -29.40
C ASN A 72 -17.04 32.02 -29.04
N ASN A 73 -17.88 33.03 -28.79
CA ASN A 73 -17.49 34.37 -28.35
C ASN A 73 -17.93 34.68 -26.90
N HIS A 74 -18.28 33.65 -26.13
CA HIS A 74 -18.78 33.84 -24.77
C HIS A 74 -17.71 34.44 -23.85
N LYS A 75 -18.04 35.52 -23.12
CA LYS A 75 -17.10 36.27 -22.26
C LYS A 75 -16.49 35.42 -21.13
N GLY A 76 -17.28 34.47 -20.61
CA GLY A 76 -16.87 33.49 -19.61
C GLY A 76 -15.68 32.61 -19.98
N GLN A 77 -15.29 32.50 -21.26
CA GLN A 77 -14.09 31.76 -21.66
C GLN A 77 -12.80 32.28 -21.00
N SER A 78 -12.74 33.58 -20.70
CA SER A 78 -11.57 34.24 -20.12
C SER A 78 -11.27 33.79 -18.68
N THR A 79 -12.30 33.42 -17.92
CA THR A 79 -12.22 33.07 -16.49
C THR A 79 -12.61 31.63 -16.19
N GLY A 80 -13.42 31.02 -17.06
CA GLY A 80 -13.96 29.67 -16.91
C GLY A 80 -13.09 28.57 -17.51
N ASN A 81 -12.04 28.89 -18.28
CA ASN A 81 -11.21 27.89 -18.99
C ASN A 81 -9.91 27.61 -18.23
N ARG A 82 -9.68 26.33 -17.91
CA ARG A 82 -8.39 25.88 -17.34
C ARG A 82 -7.24 25.98 -18.34
N TYR A 83 -7.52 25.69 -19.60
CA TYR A 83 -6.56 25.69 -20.70
C TYR A 83 -7.10 26.53 -21.84
N ARG A 84 -6.43 27.65 -22.14
CA ARG A 84 -6.88 28.61 -23.18
C ARG A 84 -6.84 28.03 -24.59
N ASP A 85 -5.97 27.05 -24.81
CA ASP A 85 -5.79 26.34 -26.08
C ASP A 85 -6.82 25.24 -26.33
N ILE A 86 -7.73 24.99 -25.36
CA ILE A 86 -8.81 24.02 -25.51
C ILE A 86 -10.14 24.77 -25.69
N PRO A 87 -10.68 24.85 -26.92
CA PRO A 87 -11.90 25.60 -27.20
C PRO A 87 -13.14 24.85 -26.70
N LEU A 88 -14.14 25.61 -26.30
CA LEU A 88 -15.49 25.13 -26.04
C LEU A 88 -16.30 25.27 -27.33
N LEU A 89 -16.90 24.18 -27.82
CA LEU A 89 -17.79 24.24 -28.99
C LEU A 89 -19.16 24.81 -28.58
N GLU A 90 -19.60 25.88 -29.24
CA GLU A 90 -20.84 26.58 -28.90
C GLU A 90 -22.09 25.71 -29.15
N SER A 91 -22.11 24.99 -30.27
CA SER A 91 -23.25 24.16 -30.70
C SER A 91 -23.63 23.03 -29.73
N THR A 92 -22.69 22.59 -28.90
CA THR A 92 -22.88 21.47 -27.96
C THR A 92 -22.55 21.86 -26.52
N ARG A 93 -22.36 23.15 -26.22
CA ARG A 93 -21.99 23.55 -24.86
C ARG A 93 -23.11 23.23 -23.87
N VAL A 94 -22.73 22.97 -22.63
CA VAL A 94 -23.67 22.95 -21.52
C VAL A 94 -23.94 24.40 -21.10
N ILE A 95 -25.21 24.75 -20.97
CA ILE A 95 -25.68 26.07 -20.56
C ILE A 95 -26.18 25.94 -19.12
N LEU A 96 -25.59 26.68 -18.19
CA LEU A 96 -26.10 26.73 -16.82
C LEU A 96 -27.49 27.38 -16.84
N LYS A 97 -28.52 26.66 -16.39
CA LYS A 97 -29.89 27.14 -16.41
C LYS A 97 -30.03 28.23 -15.33
N ASN A 98 -31.07 29.05 -15.45
CA ASN A 98 -31.38 30.11 -14.47
C ASN A 98 -30.29 31.17 -14.23
N ARG A 99 -29.27 31.24 -15.10
CA ARG A 99 -28.28 32.32 -15.14
C ARG A 99 -28.51 33.20 -16.36
N LYS A 100 -28.14 34.48 -16.27
CA LYS A 100 -28.18 35.38 -17.42
C LYS A 100 -27.21 34.89 -18.50
N GLU A 101 -27.42 35.32 -19.74
CA GLU A 101 -26.63 34.86 -20.88
C GLU A 101 -25.13 35.07 -20.65
N GLU A 102 -24.74 36.19 -20.06
CA GLU A 102 -23.35 36.52 -19.72
C GLU A 102 -22.71 35.64 -18.63
N GLU A 103 -23.51 34.94 -17.82
CA GLU A 103 -23.09 34.17 -16.63
C GLU A 103 -23.36 32.66 -16.76
N ASN A 104 -23.98 32.22 -17.85
CA ASN A 104 -24.39 30.82 -18.05
C ASN A 104 -23.28 29.89 -18.56
N TYR A 105 -22.02 30.32 -18.38
CA TYR A 105 -20.84 29.66 -18.92
C TYR A 105 -20.32 28.54 -18.01
N ILE A 106 -20.06 27.38 -18.61
CA ILE A 106 -19.19 26.35 -18.04
C ILE A 106 -18.43 25.67 -19.19
N HIS A 107 -17.15 25.32 -18.98
CA HIS A 107 -16.35 24.61 -20.00
C HIS A 107 -16.71 23.12 -20.07
N ALA A 108 -17.91 22.84 -20.56
CA ALA A 108 -18.47 21.50 -20.70
C ALA A 108 -19.25 21.39 -22.02
N ASN A 109 -19.14 20.24 -22.69
CA ASN A 109 -19.95 19.92 -23.86
C ASN A 109 -20.78 18.67 -23.60
N TRP A 110 -22.01 18.69 -24.12
CA TRP A 110 -22.82 17.50 -24.31
C TRP A 110 -22.17 16.57 -25.33
N ILE A 111 -22.12 15.29 -25.00
CA ILE A 111 -21.87 14.22 -25.96
C ILE A 111 -23.14 13.38 -26.08
N GLU A 112 -23.82 13.53 -27.20
CA GLU A 112 -24.98 12.76 -27.59
C GLU A 112 -24.54 11.45 -28.25
N ILE A 113 -25.02 10.33 -27.69
CA ILE A 113 -24.78 8.98 -28.22
C ILE A 113 -25.95 8.60 -29.14
N ASP A 114 -27.16 8.71 -28.61
CA ASP A 114 -28.45 8.56 -29.27
C ASP A 114 -29.51 9.39 -28.51
N GLU A 115 -30.78 9.27 -28.91
CA GLU A 115 -31.91 10.02 -28.34
C GLU A 115 -32.08 9.82 -26.82
N ASN A 116 -31.57 8.72 -26.25
CA ASN A 116 -31.81 8.33 -24.86
C ASN A 116 -30.57 8.48 -23.97
N GLN A 117 -29.36 8.52 -24.54
CA GLN A 117 -28.13 8.52 -23.77
C GLN A 117 -27.24 9.73 -24.09
N LYS A 118 -27.00 10.55 -23.06
CA LYS A 118 -26.11 11.71 -23.12
C LYS A 118 -25.04 11.65 -22.02
N PHE A 119 -23.86 12.19 -22.32
CA PHE A 119 -22.77 12.42 -21.38
C PHE A 119 -22.45 13.91 -21.34
N ILE A 120 -21.87 14.36 -20.23
CA ILE A 120 -21.27 15.68 -20.14
C ILE A 120 -19.76 15.51 -20.03
N CYS A 121 -19.02 15.97 -21.04
CA CYS A 121 -17.57 16.04 -20.97
C CYS A 121 -17.14 17.44 -20.55
N THR A 122 -16.46 17.54 -19.41
CA THR A 122 -16.04 18.83 -18.83
C THR A 122 -14.57 18.83 -18.43
N GLN A 123 -14.00 20.02 -18.25
CA GLN A 123 -12.67 20.16 -17.65
C GLN A 123 -12.70 19.79 -16.16
N GLY A 124 -11.55 19.52 -15.56
CA GLY A 124 -11.42 19.45 -14.10
C GLY A 124 -11.71 20.82 -13.49
N PRO A 125 -12.73 20.96 -12.60
CA PRO A 125 -13.12 22.25 -12.03
C PRO A 125 -11.94 23.01 -11.46
N MET A 126 -11.87 24.32 -11.72
CA MET A 126 -10.93 25.24 -11.07
C MET A 126 -11.56 25.76 -9.79
N SER A 127 -10.77 26.37 -8.89
CA SER A 127 -11.30 26.99 -7.68
C SER A 127 -12.40 28.02 -8.00
N SER A 128 -12.25 28.75 -9.10
CA SER A 128 -13.22 29.74 -9.60
C SER A 128 -14.46 29.14 -10.25
N THR A 129 -14.47 27.85 -10.61
CA THR A 129 -15.58 27.22 -11.37
C THR A 129 -16.18 26.01 -10.63
N VAL A 130 -15.89 25.85 -9.33
CA VAL A 130 -16.43 24.72 -8.55
C VAL A 130 -17.93 24.87 -8.34
N ASP A 131 -18.40 26.09 -8.11
CA ASP A 131 -19.82 26.40 -7.97
C ASP A 131 -20.58 26.10 -9.27
N ASP A 132 -20.07 26.58 -10.41
CA ASP A 132 -20.61 26.30 -11.76
C ASP A 132 -20.68 24.79 -12.05
N PHE A 133 -19.66 24.04 -11.64
CA PHE A 133 -19.63 22.59 -11.82
C PHE A 133 -20.75 21.89 -11.04
N TRP A 134 -21.02 22.32 -9.81
CA TRP A 134 -22.13 21.79 -9.03
C TRP A 134 -23.48 22.26 -9.52
N GLU A 135 -23.59 23.49 -10.02
CA GLU A 135 -24.79 24.00 -10.71
C GLU A 135 -25.14 23.08 -11.88
N MET A 136 -24.20 22.87 -12.80
CA MET A 136 -24.37 21.95 -13.93
C MET A 136 -24.76 20.53 -13.48
N THR A 137 -24.04 19.98 -12.49
CA THR A 137 -24.26 18.61 -12.02
C THR A 137 -25.65 18.43 -11.38
N PHE A 138 -26.10 19.44 -10.63
CA PHE A 138 -27.37 19.44 -9.92
C PHE A 138 -28.55 19.67 -10.88
N GLU A 139 -28.47 20.67 -11.75
CA GLU A 139 -29.52 21.02 -12.71
C GLU A 139 -29.78 19.93 -13.75
N GLU A 140 -28.75 19.18 -14.14
CA GLU A 140 -28.87 18.06 -15.06
C GLU A 140 -29.19 16.73 -14.36
N LYS A 141 -29.31 16.73 -13.02
CA LYS A 141 -29.57 15.54 -12.19
C LYS A 141 -28.60 14.40 -12.53
N ALA A 142 -27.32 14.72 -12.63
CA ALA A 142 -26.27 13.81 -13.11
C ALA A 142 -26.31 12.46 -12.39
N LEU A 143 -26.31 11.35 -13.14
CA LEU A 143 -26.35 9.99 -12.58
C LEU A 143 -25.08 9.68 -11.78
N SER A 144 -23.94 10.06 -12.32
CA SER A 144 -22.64 9.86 -11.69
C SER A 144 -21.61 10.87 -12.21
N ILE A 145 -20.53 11.03 -11.44
CA ILE A 145 -19.34 11.78 -11.84
C ILE A 145 -18.19 10.80 -12.01
N LEU A 146 -17.47 10.88 -13.14
CA LEU A 146 -16.30 10.08 -13.44
C LEU A 146 -15.05 10.97 -13.57
N MET A 147 -14.22 10.99 -12.53
CA MET A 147 -12.97 11.72 -12.43
C MET A 147 -11.78 10.83 -12.81
N LEU A 148 -11.13 11.14 -13.92
CA LEU A 148 -10.02 10.33 -14.47
C LEU A 148 -8.63 10.89 -14.11
N CYS A 149 -8.50 11.71 -13.07
CA CYS A 149 -7.23 12.30 -12.63
C CYS A 149 -7.17 12.49 -11.10
N GLY A 150 -5.96 12.72 -10.58
CA GLY A 150 -5.76 13.24 -9.23
C GLY A 150 -6.01 14.76 -9.15
N ILE A 151 -6.05 15.30 -7.93
CA ILE A 151 -6.06 16.76 -7.70
C ILE A 151 -4.74 17.37 -8.19
N CYS A 152 -3.62 16.71 -7.87
CA CYS A 152 -2.28 17.06 -8.28
C CYS A 152 -1.56 15.83 -8.84
N GLU A 153 -0.89 16.00 -9.97
CA GLU A 153 -0.09 14.95 -10.63
C GLU A 153 1.24 15.56 -11.09
N GLU A 154 2.36 14.94 -10.70
CA GLU A 154 3.73 15.41 -11.02
C GLU A 154 3.98 16.88 -10.63
N GLY A 155 3.34 17.35 -9.56
CA GLY A 155 3.46 18.73 -9.05
C GLY A 155 2.51 19.74 -9.69
N TYR A 156 1.75 19.35 -10.71
CA TYR A 156 0.79 20.23 -11.38
C TYR A 156 -0.63 19.98 -10.88
N VAL A 157 -1.35 21.04 -10.53
CA VAL A 157 -2.78 20.98 -10.17
C VAL A 157 -3.59 20.65 -11.41
N LYS A 158 -4.18 19.45 -11.44
CA LYS A 158 -5.00 18.95 -12.55
C LYS A 158 -6.48 19.26 -12.37
N CYS A 159 -6.95 19.34 -11.13
CA CYS A 159 -8.33 19.57 -10.74
C CYS A 159 -8.38 20.17 -9.32
N SER A 160 -9.29 21.11 -9.06
CA SER A 160 -9.55 21.57 -7.69
C SER A 160 -10.42 20.56 -6.95
N GLU A 161 -10.33 20.53 -5.61
CA GLU A 161 -11.17 19.68 -4.79
C GLU A 161 -12.59 20.25 -4.69
N TYR A 162 -13.55 19.58 -5.33
CA TYR A 162 -14.94 19.99 -5.38
C TYR A 162 -15.88 19.17 -4.47
N TRP A 163 -15.36 18.25 -3.65
CA TRP A 163 -16.17 17.43 -2.74
C TRP A 163 -15.42 17.18 -1.42
N PRO A 164 -16.12 16.90 -0.31
CA PRO A 164 -15.47 16.48 0.94
C PRO A 164 -14.94 15.04 0.83
N GLN A 165 -13.66 14.82 1.18
CA GLN A 165 -13.03 13.49 1.05
C GLN A 165 -13.39 12.51 2.17
N GLU A 166 -13.76 13.01 3.35
CA GLU A 166 -14.03 12.20 4.54
C GLU A 166 -15.50 11.81 4.63
N VAL A 167 -15.78 10.56 5.02
CA VAL A 167 -17.15 10.05 5.19
C VAL A 167 -17.85 10.82 6.31
N ASN A 168 -19.13 11.14 6.12
CA ASN A 168 -19.99 11.96 6.99
C ASN A 168 -19.54 13.42 7.17
N THR A 169 -18.66 13.92 6.29
CA THR A 169 -18.32 15.34 6.25
C THR A 169 -19.03 16.04 5.10
N SER A 170 -19.18 17.36 5.21
CA SER A 170 -19.83 18.19 4.21
C SER A 170 -18.97 19.38 3.81
N LYS A 171 -19.06 19.81 2.55
CA LYS A 171 -18.41 21.01 2.02
C LYS A 171 -19.49 21.93 1.46
N ILE A 172 -19.46 23.20 1.85
CA ILE A 172 -20.34 24.23 1.29
C ILE A 172 -19.60 24.87 0.11
N ILE A 173 -20.25 24.91 -1.05
CA ILE A 173 -19.72 25.51 -2.27
C ILE A 173 -20.84 26.34 -2.87
N GLY A 174 -20.70 27.67 -2.83
CA GLY A 174 -21.77 28.59 -3.22
C GLY A 174 -23.06 28.28 -2.47
N SER A 175 -24.12 27.96 -3.22
CA SER A 175 -25.45 27.61 -2.67
C SER A 175 -25.63 26.11 -2.40
N PHE A 176 -24.61 25.29 -2.67
CA PHE A 176 -24.66 23.84 -2.55
C PHE A 176 -24.04 23.36 -1.24
N LYS A 177 -24.73 22.44 -0.56
CA LYS A 177 -24.15 21.60 0.48
C LYS A 177 -23.85 20.23 -0.12
N ILE A 178 -22.57 19.87 -0.20
CA ILE A 178 -22.13 18.57 -0.70
C ILE A 178 -21.74 17.71 0.50
N GLU A 179 -22.35 16.55 0.65
CA GLU A 179 -22.14 15.62 1.75
C GLU A 179 -21.55 14.31 1.22
N ASN A 180 -20.51 13.81 1.87
CA ASN A 180 -19.94 12.50 1.58
C ASN A 180 -20.59 11.46 2.48
N LEU A 181 -21.44 10.61 1.90
CA LEU A 181 -22.22 9.61 2.63
C LEU A 181 -21.44 8.31 2.84
N SER A 182 -20.59 7.93 1.90
CA SER A 182 -19.73 6.75 2.01
C SER A 182 -18.59 6.79 1.00
N VAL A 183 -17.50 6.11 1.30
CA VAL A 183 -16.35 5.92 0.41
C VAL A 183 -16.02 4.43 0.37
N SER A 184 -15.87 3.87 -0.83
CA SER A 184 -15.29 2.55 -1.05
C SER A 184 -14.01 2.66 -1.89
N LEU A 185 -13.00 1.86 -1.53
CA LEU A 185 -11.68 1.89 -2.16
C LEU A 185 -11.40 0.55 -2.84
N SER A 186 -11.15 0.59 -4.15
CA SER A 186 -10.56 -0.54 -4.86
C SER A 186 -9.05 -0.34 -4.96
N ALA A 187 -8.28 -1.39 -4.65
CA ALA A 187 -6.82 -1.34 -4.71
C ALA A 187 -6.25 -1.78 -6.07
N LYS A 188 -7.03 -2.55 -6.86
CA LYS A 188 -6.64 -3.08 -8.17
C LYS A 188 -7.87 -3.12 -9.09
N PRO A 189 -8.12 -2.06 -9.87
CA PRO A 189 -7.31 -0.83 -9.98
C PRO A 189 -7.50 0.11 -8.80
N LYS A 190 -6.52 0.99 -8.56
CA LYS A 190 -6.62 2.10 -7.59
C LYS A 190 -7.72 3.08 -8.00
N MET A 191 -8.86 2.95 -7.35
CA MET A 191 -10.06 3.75 -7.60
C MET A 191 -10.81 3.99 -6.29
N THR A 192 -11.37 5.20 -6.16
CA THR A 192 -12.28 5.55 -5.07
C THR A 192 -13.70 5.67 -5.63
N THR A 193 -14.69 5.10 -4.97
CA THR A 193 -16.11 5.35 -5.26
C THR A 193 -16.74 6.02 -4.05
N THR A 194 -17.24 7.23 -4.21
CA THR A 194 -17.84 8.04 -3.15
C THR A 194 -19.33 8.20 -3.44
N LEU A 195 -20.20 7.99 -2.45
CA LEU A 195 -21.62 8.36 -2.56
C LEU A 195 -21.78 9.79 -2.06
N LEU A 196 -22.14 10.71 -2.96
CA LEU A 196 -22.30 12.13 -2.64
C LEU A 196 -23.78 12.50 -2.64
N ARG A 197 -24.21 13.28 -1.65
CA ARG A 197 -25.50 13.97 -1.65
C ARG A 197 -25.25 15.46 -1.79
N VAL A 198 -25.80 16.07 -2.82
CA VAL A 198 -25.76 17.52 -3.04
C VAL A 198 -27.14 18.09 -2.75
N THR A 199 -27.19 19.18 -1.99
CA THR A 199 -28.44 19.85 -1.61
C THR A 199 -28.36 21.33 -1.95
N LYS A 200 -29.40 21.86 -2.60
CA LYS A 200 -29.61 23.30 -2.88
C LYS A 200 -31.09 23.64 -2.68
N ASN A 201 -31.37 24.70 -1.92
CA ASN A 201 -32.73 25.20 -1.66
C ASN A 201 -33.73 24.12 -1.20
N GLY A 202 -33.28 23.14 -0.40
CA GLY A 202 -34.10 22.04 0.11
C GLY A 202 -34.25 20.83 -0.83
N GLU A 203 -33.97 20.96 -2.13
CA GLU A 203 -33.90 19.82 -3.05
C GLU A 203 -32.54 19.12 -2.89
N SER A 204 -32.54 17.79 -2.80
CA SER A 204 -31.34 16.97 -2.67
C SER A 204 -31.25 15.96 -3.80
N HIS A 205 -30.05 15.77 -4.34
CA HIS A 205 -29.73 14.79 -5.36
C HIS A 205 -28.55 13.94 -4.90
N THR A 206 -28.64 12.62 -5.05
CA THR A 206 -27.59 11.67 -4.63
C THR A 206 -27.00 11.00 -5.85
N LEU A 207 -25.67 11.00 -5.96
CA LEU A 207 -24.94 10.46 -7.10
C LEU A 207 -23.66 9.74 -6.66
N LYS A 208 -23.17 8.84 -7.52
CA LYS A 208 -21.87 8.17 -7.32
C LYS A 208 -20.76 8.98 -7.97
N HIS A 209 -19.68 9.22 -7.25
CA HIS A 209 -18.44 9.83 -7.74
C HIS A 209 -17.34 8.78 -7.81
N TYR A 210 -16.85 8.52 -9.02
CA TYR A 210 -15.79 7.55 -9.29
C TYR A 210 -14.49 8.28 -9.61
N GLN A 211 -13.44 8.07 -8.81
CA GLN A 211 -12.11 8.63 -9.05
C GLN A 211 -11.11 7.54 -9.42
N TYR A 212 -10.71 7.48 -10.69
CA TYR A 212 -9.70 6.53 -11.17
C TYR A 212 -8.30 7.16 -11.23
N LEU A 213 -7.36 6.62 -10.44
CA LEU A 213 -6.04 7.23 -10.21
C LEU A 213 -4.87 6.53 -10.93
N GLU A 214 -5.10 5.46 -11.69
CA GLU A 214 -4.02 4.73 -12.39
C GLU A 214 -3.86 5.10 -13.86
N TRP A 215 -4.61 6.09 -14.37
CA TRP A 215 -4.40 6.61 -15.70
C TRP A 215 -3.34 7.73 -15.64
N PRO A 216 -2.13 7.53 -16.18
CA PRO A 216 -1.08 8.56 -16.14
C PRO A 216 -1.45 9.77 -17.02
N ASP A 217 -0.90 10.94 -16.69
CA ASP A 217 -1.12 12.15 -17.50
C ASP A 217 -0.57 12.04 -18.91
N VAL A 218 0.63 11.51 -19.01
CA VAL A 218 1.24 11.12 -20.28
C VAL A 218 1.08 9.62 -20.42
N GLY A 219 0.29 9.19 -21.40
CA GLY A 219 0.12 7.77 -21.75
C GLY A 219 -1.27 7.21 -21.49
N THR A 220 -1.30 5.92 -21.21
CA THR A 220 -2.51 5.10 -21.06
C THR A 220 -2.36 4.20 -19.82
N PRO A 221 -3.47 3.67 -19.26
CA PRO A 221 -3.40 2.67 -18.20
C PRO A 221 -2.54 1.47 -18.61
N ARG A 222 -1.81 0.90 -17.65
CA ARG A 222 -0.98 -0.30 -17.89
C ARG A 222 -1.78 -1.55 -17.54
N ASN A 223 -1.64 -2.59 -18.36
CA ASN A 223 -2.01 -4.00 -18.08
C ASN A 223 -3.50 -4.30 -17.84
N ASP A 224 -4.41 -3.38 -18.11
CA ASP A 224 -5.85 -3.68 -18.08
C ASP A 224 -6.58 -2.96 -19.22
N LEU A 225 -6.61 -3.62 -20.39
CA LEU A 225 -7.33 -3.17 -21.57
C LEU A 225 -8.86 -3.27 -21.42
N ILE A 226 -9.37 -4.07 -20.47
CA ILE A 226 -10.82 -4.28 -20.29
C ILE A 226 -11.43 -3.32 -19.26
N PHE A 227 -10.64 -2.82 -18.31
CA PHE A 227 -11.11 -1.93 -17.26
C PHE A 227 -11.85 -0.66 -17.75
N PRO A 228 -11.47 0.00 -18.86
CA PRO A 228 -12.25 1.12 -19.38
C PRO A 228 -13.74 0.80 -19.60
N PHE A 229 -14.06 -0.40 -20.10
CA PHE A 229 -15.45 -0.81 -20.29
C PHE A 229 -16.15 -1.09 -18.97
N LYS A 230 -15.46 -1.73 -18.01
CA LYS A 230 -15.99 -1.92 -16.65
C LYS A 230 -16.28 -0.58 -15.96
N LEU A 231 -15.39 0.41 -16.13
CA LEU A 231 -15.56 1.75 -15.58
C LEU A 231 -16.75 2.47 -16.20
N LEU A 232 -16.94 2.35 -17.51
CA LEU A 232 -18.12 2.86 -18.22
C LEU A 232 -19.40 2.20 -17.69
N ASP A 233 -19.42 0.87 -17.59
CA ASP A 233 -20.60 0.12 -17.12
C ASP A 233 -20.98 0.48 -15.67
N MET A 234 -19.97 0.68 -14.82
CA MET A 234 -20.16 1.20 -13.46
C MET A 234 -20.75 2.61 -13.44
N ALA A 235 -20.24 3.52 -14.27
CA ALA A 235 -20.68 4.92 -14.28
C ALA A 235 -22.09 5.09 -14.87
N THR A 236 -22.47 4.28 -15.86
CA THR A 236 -23.81 4.29 -16.47
C THR A 236 -24.84 3.44 -15.71
N ASP A 237 -24.46 2.86 -14.56
CA ASP A 237 -25.25 1.90 -13.78
C ASP A 237 -25.81 0.74 -14.61
N VAL A 238 -25.06 0.33 -15.64
CA VAL A 238 -25.34 -0.87 -16.44
C VAL A 238 -24.85 -2.06 -15.63
N GLN A 239 -25.48 -2.31 -14.49
CA GLN A 239 -25.30 -3.57 -13.77
C GLN A 239 -25.92 -4.68 -14.60
N LEU A 240 -25.06 -5.46 -15.28
CA LEU A 240 -25.17 -6.91 -15.47
C LEU A 240 -26.63 -7.45 -15.52
N ASN A 241 -27.42 -7.00 -16.50
CA ASN A 241 -28.79 -7.46 -16.78
C ASN A 241 -28.86 -8.91 -17.32
N ASN A 242 -27.92 -9.78 -16.96
CA ASN A 242 -27.96 -11.20 -17.29
C ASN A 242 -28.49 -12.09 -16.15
N ASN A 243 -28.83 -11.54 -14.98
CA ASN A 243 -29.54 -12.27 -13.93
C ASN A 243 -30.78 -11.49 -13.47
N ASN A 244 -31.94 -11.98 -13.92
CA ASN A 244 -33.28 -11.57 -13.50
C ASN A 244 -33.39 -11.48 -11.98
N GLN A 245 -33.52 -10.26 -11.40
CA GLN A 245 -34.26 -10.01 -10.14
C GLN A 245 -34.32 -8.54 -9.69
N HIS A 246 -33.54 -7.59 -10.25
CA HIS A 246 -33.49 -6.21 -9.71
C HIS A 246 -34.25 -5.14 -10.51
N GLN A 247 -34.99 -5.49 -11.58
CA GLN A 247 -35.92 -4.58 -12.27
C GLN A 247 -37.19 -4.23 -11.46
N LYS A 248 -37.24 -4.55 -10.16
CA LYS A 248 -38.42 -4.39 -9.30
C LYS A 248 -38.33 -3.24 -8.29
N LEU A 249 -37.33 -2.36 -8.40
CA LEU A 249 -37.15 -1.23 -7.46
C LEU A 249 -37.20 0.17 -8.09
N LEU A 250 -37.63 0.29 -9.34
CA LEU A 250 -38.23 1.52 -9.85
C LEU A 250 -39.73 1.24 -9.93
N SER A 251 -40.50 1.92 -9.09
CA SER A 251 -41.96 1.88 -9.14
C SER A 251 -42.40 2.21 -10.57
N LEU A 252 -43.41 1.49 -11.06
CA LEU A 252 -43.94 1.58 -12.44
C LEU A 252 -44.43 2.98 -12.87
N ASN A 253 -44.31 4.00 -12.02
CA ASN A 253 -44.77 5.36 -12.27
C ASN A 253 -43.64 6.35 -12.64
N ASP A 254 -42.35 5.97 -12.59
CA ASP A 254 -41.20 6.86 -12.89
C ASP A 254 -40.46 6.51 -14.21
N LEU A 255 -40.99 5.57 -15.00
CA LEU A 255 -40.39 5.09 -16.26
C LEU A 255 -40.35 6.13 -17.41
N THR A 256 -40.81 7.36 -17.17
CA THR A 256 -40.75 8.46 -18.14
C THR A 256 -39.52 9.36 -18.00
N LYS A 257 -38.75 9.23 -16.91
CA LYS A 257 -37.51 10.02 -16.71
C LYS A 257 -36.29 9.17 -17.07
N LEU A 258 -35.67 9.51 -18.19
CA LEU A 258 -34.34 8.98 -18.54
C LEU A 258 -33.36 9.28 -17.40
N PRO A 259 -32.45 8.35 -17.05
CA PRO A 259 -31.42 8.62 -16.05
C PRO A 259 -30.60 9.83 -16.50
N GLY A 260 -30.25 10.71 -15.55
CA GLY A 260 -29.43 11.89 -15.85
C GLY A 260 -28.06 11.52 -16.46
N PRO A 261 -27.33 12.49 -17.04
CA PRO A 261 -26.09 12.21 -17.74
C PRO A 261 -24.98 11.77 -16.78
N VAL A 262 -24.01 11.03 -17.32
CA VAL A 262 -22.73 10.82 -16.64
C VAL A 262 -21.84 12.02 -16.93
N VAL A 263 -21.39 12.70 -15.87
CA VAL A 263 -20.42 13.81 -15.96
C VAL A 263 -19.01 13.22 -15.92
N ILE A 264 -18.24 13.37 -16.99
CA ILE A 264 -16.89 12.81 -17.10
C ILE A 264 -15.87 13.94 -17.26
N HIS A 265 -14.78 13.87 -16.49
CA HIS A 265 -13.70 14.83 -16.61
C HIS A 265 -12.33 14.21 -16.31
N CYS A 266 -11.29 14.90 -16.77
CA CYS A 266 -9.90 14.70 -16.35
C CYS A 266 -9.35 16.06 -15.94
N SER A 267 -8.24 16.52 -16.53
CA SER A 267 -7.80 17.91 -16.36
C SER A 267 -8.42 18.84 -17.41
N ALA A 268 -8.15 18.62 -18.70
CA ALA A 268 -8.75 19.40 -19.79
C ALA A 268 -10.12 18.87 -20.26
N GLY A 269 -10.48 17.64 -19.87
CA GLY A 269 -11.73 17.01 -20.31
C GLY A 269 -11.71 16.46 -21.74
N ILE A 270 -10.54 16.24 -22.35
CA ILE A 270 -10.42 15.81 -23.77
C ILE A 270 -9.56 14.56 -23.99
N GLY A 271 -8.48 14.38 -23.20
CA GLY A 271 -7.54 13.27 -23.37
C GLY A 271 -8.10 11.96 -22.86
N ARG A 272 -7.98 11.71 -21.55
CA ARG A 272 -8.51 10.51 -20.87
C ARG A 272 -10.03 10.42 -21.04
N THR A 273 -10.72 11.55 -20.86
CA THR A 273 -12.16 11.70 -21.08
C THR A 273 -12.60 11.29 -22.48
N GLY A 274 -12.00 11.88 -23.53
CA GLY A 274 -12.35 11.56 -24.91
C GLY A 274 -11.98 10.12 -25.30
N THR A 275 -10.91 9.57 -24.73
CA THR A 275 -10.54 8.15 -24.92
C THR A 275 -11.63 7.22 -24.41
N LEU A 276 -12.16 7.47 -23.21
CA LEU A 276 -13.18 6.63 -22.61
C LEU A 276 -14.52 6.75 -23.35
N ILE A 277 -14.95 7.97 -23.67
CA ILE A 277 -16.18 8.20 -24.45
C ILE A 277 -16.07 7.64 -25.87
N GLY A 278 -14.89 7.70 -26.49
CA GLY A 278 -14.63 7.06 -27.77
C GLY A 278 -14.82 5.54 -27.74
N LEU A 279 -14.40 4.86 -26.65
CA LEU A 279 -14.67 3.44 -26.45
C LEU A 279 -16.17 3.14 -26.29
N TYR A 280 -16.90 4.00 -25.56
CA TYR A 280 -18.34 3.88 -25.40
C TYR A 280 -19.07 3.99 -26.75
N LEU A 281 -18.75 5.03 -27.53
CA LEU A 281 -19.29 5.25 -28.88
C LEU A 281 -18.97 4.08 -29.82
N ALA A 282 -17.76 3.52 -29.74
CA ALA A 282 -17.35 2.42 -30.60
C ALA A 282 -18.12 1.13 -30.29
N ARG A 283 -18.28 0.82 -28.99
CA ARG A 283 -19.13 -0.29 -28.53
C ARG A 283 -20.58 -0.08 -28.96
N HIS A 284 -21.14 1.11 -28.75
CA HIS A 284 -22.51 1.43 -29.13
C HIS A 284 -22.73 1.31 -30.64
N HIS A 285 -21.82 1.83 -31.46
CA HIS A 285 -21.89 1.71 -32.92
C HIS A 285 -21.93 0.24 -33.36
N LEU A 286 -21.08 -0.62 -32.80
CA LEU A 286 -21.07 -2.05 -33.12
C LEU A 286 -22.36 -2.76 -32.67
N GLN A 287 -23.04 -2.27 -31.63
CA GLN A 287 -24.29 -2.82 -31.12
C GLN A 287 -25.54 -2.35 -31.89
N THR A 288 -25.54 -1.12 -32.38
CA THR A 288 -26.75 -0.43 -32.88
C THR A 288 -26.72 -0.14 -34.37
N LYS A 289 -25.54 0.07 -34.97
CA LYS A 289 -25.40 0.49 -36.36
C LYS A 289 -25.02 -0.65 -37.28
N ASN A 290 -25.53 -0.59 -38.51
CA ASN A 290 -25.31 -1.60 -39.54
C ASN A 290 -24.09 -1.31 -40.42
N THR A 291 -23.60 -0.07 -40.35
CA THR A 291 -22.45 0.41 -41.10
C THR A 291 -21.16 -0.05 -40.46
N GLU A 292 -20.12 -0.25 -41.27
CA GLU A 292 -18.78 -0.51 -40.77
C GLU A 292 -18.32 0.57 -39.78
N LEU A 293 -17.74 0.15 -38.65
CA LEU A 293 -17.12 1.06 -37.70
C LEU A 293 -15.79 1.58 -38.28
N LYS A 294 -15.73 2.86 -38.59
CA LYS A 294 -14.49 3.56 -38.95
C LYS A 294 -14.09 4.46 -37.78
N MET A 295 -13.02 4.09 -37.08
CA MET A 295 -12.56 4.81 -35.89
C MET A 295 -12.20 6.26 -36.19
N ILE A 296 -11.66 6.56 -37.39
CA ILE A 296 -11.40 7.92 -37.85
C ILE A 296 -12.66 8.78 -37.90
N ASP A 297 -13.75 8.26 -38.43
CA ASP A 297 -15.03 8.98 -38.55
C ASP A 297 -15.70 9.12 -37.19
N LEU A 298 -15.60 8.08 -36.35
CA LEU A 298 -16.04 8.14 -34.95
C LEU A 298 -15.33 9.25 -34.18
N VAL A 299 -14.00 9.37 -34.30
CA VAL A 299 -13.25 10.41 -33.60
C VAL A 299 -13.52 11.80 -34.18
N LYS A 300 -13.72 11.94 -35.49
CA LYS A 300 -14.17 13.21 -36.09
C LYS A 300 -15.53 13.64 -35.53
N ASN A 301 -16.50 12.71 -35.47
CA ASN A 301 -17.81 12.98 -34.88
C ASN A 301 -17.71 13.36 -33.40
N LEU A 302 -16.86 12.67 -32.63
CA LEU A 302 -16.61 13.04 -31.23
C LEU A 302 -15.96 14.44 -31.12
N ARG A 303 -15.02 14.78 -32.02
CA ARG A 303 -14.37 16.10 -32.07
C ARG A 303 -15.31 17.23 -32.49
N ASN A 304 -16.40 16.92 -33.19
CA ASN A 304 -17.48 17.87 -33.50
C ASN A 304 -18.40 18.12 -32.31
N GLN A 305 -18.39 17.24 -31.30
CA GLN A 305 -19.16 17.43 -30.07
C GLN A 305 -18.30 18.00 -28.93
N ARG A 306 -17.01 17.64 -28.87
CA ARG A 306 -16.03 18.29 -27.99
C ARG A 306 -14.66 18.32 -28.64
N ALA A 307 -14.16 19.52 -28.87
CA ALA A 307 -12.92 19.76 -29.59
C ALA A 307 -11.74 18.96 -29.02
N PHE A 308 -10.85 18.50 -29.90
CA PHE A 308 -9.58 17.85 -29.57
C PHE A 308 -9.65 16.59 -28.70
N CYS A 309 -10.83 15.98 -28.54
CA CYS A 309 -10.96 14.66 -27.94
C CYS A 309 -9.94 13.67 -28.51
N ILE A 310 -9.35 12.87 -27.62
CA ILE A 310 -8.23 11.95 -27.89
C ILE A 310 -6.98 12.74 -28.29
N GLN A 311 -6.19 13.09 -27.29
CA GLN A 311 -5.17 14.13 -27.37
C GLN A 311 -3.83 13.62 -27.92
N ASN A 312 -3.58 12.31 -27.91
CA ASN A 312 -2.36 11.75 -28.48
C ASN A 312 -2.56 10.35 -29.12
N GLY A 313 -1.56 9.93 -29.92
CA GLY A 313 -1.62 8.67 -30.65
C GLY A 313 -1.64 7.42 -29.76
N GLN A 314 -1.04 7.47 -28.57
CA GLN A 314 -1.11 6.32 -27.64
C GLN A 314 -2.54 6.12 -27.13
N GLN A 315 -3.29 7.20 -26.84
CA GLN A 315 -4.71 7.12 -26.49
C GLN A 315 -5.54 6.54 -27.63
N TYR A 316 -5.28 6.95 -28.87
CA TYR A 316 -5.96 6.40 -30.05
C TYR A 316 -5.71 4.89 -30.20
N ILE A 317 -4.45 4.47 -30.10
CA ILE A 317 -4.06 3.05 -30.18
C ILE A 317 -4.66 2.24 -29.02
N TYR A 318 -4.65 2.80 -27.82
CA TYR A 318 -5.29 2.19 -26.65
C TYR A 318 -6.77 1.91 -26.89
N MET A 319 -7.49 2.82 -27.57
CA MET A 319 -8.89 2.57 -27.91
C MET A 319 -9.06 1.34 -28.81
N HIS A 320 -8.22 1.18 -29.83
CA HIS A 320 -8.26 0.00 -30.70
C HIS A 320 -7.94 -1.28 -29.93
N ALA A 321 -6.88 -1.26 -29.11
CA ALA A 321 -6.48 -2.42 -28.31
C ALA A 321 -7.54 -2.81 -27.27
N SER A 322 -8.07 -1.84 -26.53
CA SER A 322 -9.16 -2.04 -25.57
C SER A 322 -10.42 -2.57 -26.24
N LEU A 323 -10.83 -2.01 -27.38
CA LEU A 323 -12.02 -2.49 -28.09
C LEU A 323 -11.83 -3.93 -28.57
N LEU A 324 -10.70 -4.26 -29.20
CA LEU A 324 -10.44 -5.63 -29.64
C LEU A 324 -10.44 -6.62 -28.47
N LYS A 325 -9.81 -6.24 -27.34
CA LYS A 325 -9.83 -7.05 -26.12
C LYS A 325 -11.25 -7.23 -25.56
N TYR A 326 -12.06 -6.18 -25.57
CA TYR A 326 -13.47 -6.25 -25.17
C TYR A 326 -14.29 -7.17 -26.06
N LEU A 327 -14.14 -7.07 -27.39
CA LEU A 327 -14.86 -7.92 -28.33
C LEU A 327 -14.52 -9.41 -28.14
N LEU A 328 -13.25 -9.73 -27.86
CA LEU A 328 -12.81 -11.08 -27.48
C LEU A 328 -13.46 -11.53 -26.17
N ASP A 329 -13.35 -10.73 -25.10
CA ASP A 329 -13.83 -11.09 -23.76
C ASP A 329 -15.36 -11.20 -23.68
N GLN A 330 -16.10 -10.48 -24.54
CA GLN A 330 -17.56 -10.60 -24.65
C GLN A 330 -18.01 -11.70 -25.64
N GLY A 331 -17.09 -12.35 -26.35
CA GLY A 331 -17.40 -13.36 -27.34
C GLY A 331 -18.10 -12.84 -28.61
N TRP A 332 -17.98 -11.54 -28.93
CA TRP A 332 -18.56 -10.98 -30.16
C TRP A 332 -17.71 -11.29 -31.41
N ILE A 333 -16.48 -11.72 -31.19
CA ILE A 333 -15.58 -12.25 -32.21
C ILE A 333 -14.97 -13.55 -31.69
N GLU A 334 -14.73 -14.49 -32.60
CA GLU A 334 -14.12 -15.77 -32.25
C GLU A 334 -12.67 -15.57 -31.82
N GLU A 335 -12.22 -16.39 -30.87
CA GLU A 335 -10.82 -16.42 -30.48
C GLU A 335 -9.95 -16.76 -31.70
N ASN A 336 -8.97 -15.90 -31.98
CA ASN A 336 -8.05 -16.08 -33.09
C ASN A 336 -6.64 -15.72 -32.63
N THR A 337 -5.68 -16.58 -32.89
CA THR A 337 -4.27 -16.39 -32.51
C THR A 337 -3.66 -15.13 -33.14
N SER A 338 -4.17 -14.68 -34.30
CA SER A 338 -3.76 -13.41 -34.89
C SER A 338 -4.19 -12.20 -34.05
N TYR A 339 -5.36 -12.26 -33.38
CA TYR A 339 -5.87 -11.18 -32.54
C TYR A 339 -5.07 -11.06 -31.24
N THR A 340 -4.79 -12.19 -30.59
CA THR A 340 -3.98 -12.20 -29.36
C THR A 340 -2.54 -11.76 -29.64
N LYS A 341 -1.92 -12.24 -30.71
CA LYS A 341 -0.59 -11.80 -31.14
C LYS A 341 -0.53 -10.31 -31.48
N TRP A 342 -1.57 -9.78 -32.12
CA TRP A 342 -1.67 -8.36 -32.41
C TRP A 342 -1.76 -7.53 -31.13
N LEU A 343 -2.60 -7.93 -30.17
CA LEU A 343 -2.71 -7.27 -28.85
C LEU A 343 -1.36 -7.26 -28.12
N GLU A 344 -0.68 -8.40 -28.01
CA GLU A 344 0.64 -8.50 -27.37
C GLU A 344 1.68 -7.58 -28.03
N THR A 345 1.65 -7.49 -29.37
CA THR A 345 2.57 -6.62 -30.13
C THR A 345 2.28 -5.15 -29.84
N ILE A 346 1.01 -4.74 -29.88
CA ILE A 346 0.60 -3.35 -29.64
C ILE A 346 0.86 -2.94 -28.19
N GLU A 347 0.52 -3.77 -27.21
CA GLU A 347 0.78 -3.49 -25.79
C GLU A 347 2.27 -3.27 -25.54
N LYS A 348 3.13 -4.13 -26.12
CA LYS A 348 4.59 -3.99 -26.02
C LYS A 348 5.09 -2.69 -26.66
N GLU A 349 4.63 -2.32 -27.85
CA GLU A 349 5.01 -1.05 -28.50
C GLU A 349 4.52 0.16 -27.68
N MET A 350 3.32 0.10 -27.12
CA MET A 350 2.80 1.14 -26.23
C MET A 350 3.65 1.31 -24.96
N GLU A 351 4.07 0.20 -24.33
CA GLU A 351 4.99 0.22 -23.18
C GLU A 351 6.35 0.83 -23.54
N LEU A 352 6.91 0.47 -24.70
CA LEU A 352 8.17 1.00 -25.20
C LEU A 352 8.08 2.51 -25.46
N GLU A 353 7.01 2.97 -26.10
CA GLU A 353 6.79 4.39 -26.38
C GLU A 353 6.56 5.19 -25.10
N GLN A 354 5.83 4.62 -24.12
CA GLN A 354 5.68 5.22 -22.80
C GLN A 354 7.02 5.39 -22.11
N ALA A 355 7.89 4.36 -22.16
CA ALA A 355 9.23 4.44 -21.61
C ALA A 355 10.11 5.48 -22.33
N ARG A 356 9.99 5.62 -23.66
CA ARG A 356 10.68 6.65 -24.45
C ARG A 356 10.23 8.07 -24.08
N LYS A 357 8.93 8.30 -23.88
CA LYS A 357 8.41 9.61 -23.47
C LYS A 357 8.85 9.98 -22.06
N GLU A 358 8.71 9.06 -21.11
CA GLU A 358 9.26 9.20 -19.76
C GLU A 358 10.76 9.57 -19.83
N SER A 359 11.51 8.90 -20.72
CA SER A 359 12.91 9.21 -20.99
C SER A 359 13.13 10.61 -21.56
N SER A 360 12.35 11.05 -22.55
CA SER A 360 12.54 12.36 -23.19
C SER A 360 12.13 13.52 -22.28
N ILE A 361 11.13 13.34 -21.41
CA ILE A 361 10.74 14.33 -20.41
C ILE A 361 11.91 14.56 -19.47
N LEU A 362 12.54 13.48 -19.02
CA LEU A 362 13.74 13.57 -18.20
C LEU A 362 14.88 14.21 -18.99
N GLU A 363 15.08 13.81 -20.24
CA GLU A 363 16.10 14.40 -21.09
C GLU A 363 15.89 15.90 -21.27
N LYS A 364 14.68 16.38 -21.55
CA LYS A 364 14.35 17.81 -21.63
C LYS A 364 14.50 18.51 -20.28
N TYR A 365 14.06 17.87 -19.20
CA TYR A 365 14.19 18.42 -17.85
C TYR A 365 15.67 18.63 -17.49
N TYR A 366 16.55 17.71 -17.91
CA TYR A 366 17.99 17.79 -17.67
C TYR A 366 18.80 18.54 -18.76
N LEU A 367 18.27 18.70 -19.98
CA LEU A 367 18.93 19.42 -21.08
C LEU A 367 18.49 20.89 -21.22
N SER A 368 17.28 21.25 -20.76
CA SER A 368 16.74 22.61 -20.90
C SER A 368 17.47 23.64 -20.06
N ASP A 369 18.21 23.20 -19.06
CA ASP A 369 19.12 24.05 -18.31
C ASP A 369 20.37 23.24 -17.98
N PRO A 370 21.47 23.44 -18.73
CA PRO A 370 22.76 22.84 -18.40
C PRO A 370 23.22 23.21 -16.98
N ASN A 371 22.72 24.34 -16.44
CA ASN A 371 22.94 24.76 -15.06
C ASN A 371 21.98 24.11 -14.06
N ARG A 372 20.85 23.50 -14.47
CA ARG A 372 20.07 22.60 -13.58
C ARG A 372 20.74 21.25 -13.37
N MET A 373 21.69 20.89 -14.24
CA MET A 373 22.61 19.78 -13.97
C MET A 373 23.77 20.19 -13.04
N ILE A 374 23.94 21.49 -12.77
CA ILE A 374 24.81 22.00 -11.72
C ILE A 374 24.00 21.98 -10.43
N ILE A 375 24.24 20.98 -9.60
CA ILE A 375 23.90 21.11 -8.18
C ILE A 375 24.96 22.03 -7.62
N VAL A 376 24.64 23.32 -7.63
CA VAL A 376 25.50 24.37 -7.12
C VAL A 376 25.62 24.13 -5.62
N PHE A 377 26.81 23.70 -5.19
CA PHE A 377 27.25 23.87 -3.80
C PHE A 377 27.45 25.37 -3.55
N THR A 378 26.37 26.13 -3.36
CA THR A 378 26.46 27.43 -2.71
C THR A 378 25.90 27.25 -1.32
N SER A 379 26.73 27.54 -0.31
CA SER A 379 26.22 28.06 0.95
C SER A 379 25.45 29.34 0.63
N ALA A 380 24.15 29.21 0.34
CA ALA A 380 23.29 30.36 0.19
C ALA A 380 23.27 31.07 1.55
N LYS A 381 23.62 32.37 1.49
CA LYS A 381 23.87 33.27 2.60
C LYS A 381 23.02 32.99 3.85
N ILE A 382 23.73 32.75 4.95
CA ILE A 382 23.29 33.12 6.29
C ILE A 382 23.16 34.64 6.27
N ASN A 383 21.97 35.16 5.98
CA ASN A 383 21.60 36.47 6.46
C ASN A 383 20.92 36.22 7.81
N ASN A 384 21.60 36.64 8.87
CA ASN A 384 21.05 36.71 10.22
C ASN A 384 19.76 37.52 10.18
N GLU A 385 18.62 36.87 10.36
CA GLU A 385 17.40 37.36 11.01
C GLU A 385 16.32 36.27 10.81
N SER A 386 15.84 35.70 11.92
CA SER A 386 14.80 34.65 12.04
C SER A 386 15.17 33.18 11.75
N GLY A 387 15.56 32.49 12.84
CA GLY A 387 15.06 31.17 13.31
C GLY A 387 14.85 29.98 12.35
N GLU A 388 15.71 28.96 12.51
CA GLU A 388 15.45 27.52 12.37
C GLU A 388 14.83 26.98 11.06
N GLY A 389 15.69 26.71 10.07
CA GLY A 389 15.38 25.86 8.91
C GLY A 389 16.25 24.58 8.89
N ASP A 390 15.59 23.42 8.83
CA ASP A 390 16.18 22.08 8.97
C ASP A 390 17.03 21.64 7.76
N ILE A 391 18.36 21.66 7.93
CA ILE A 391 19.40 21.27 6.96
C ILE A 391 19.28 19.80 6.49
N CYS A 392 18.58 18.92 7.23
CA CYS A 392 18.44 17.50 6.87
C CYS A 392 17.47 17.26 5.70
N SER A 393 16.43 18.10 5.58
CA SER A 393 15.34 17.93 4.60
C SER A 393 15.82 18.10 3.16
N GLU A 394 16.71 19.06 2.90
CA GLU A 394 17.23 19.35 1.56
C GLU A 394 18.18 18.25 1.06
N VAL A 395 18.97 17.66 1.97
CA VAL A 395 19.92 16.58 1.68
C VAL A 395 19.18 15.28 1.30
N ASP A 396 18.08 14.95 1.98
CA ASP A 396 17.28 13.76 1.65
C ASP A 396 16.51 13.92 0.33
N ILE A 397 15.99 15.11 0.05
CA ILE A 397 15.38 15.45 -1.25
C ILE A 397 16.43 15.28 -2.37
N PHE A 398 17.66 15.78 -2.17
CA PHE A 398 18.77 15.60 -3.10
C PHE A 398 19.02 14.11 -3.38
N PHE A 399 19.16 13.26 -2.36
CA PHE A 399 19.49 11.85 -2.58
C PHE A 399 18.34 11.06 -3.21
N CYS A 400 17.10 11.42 -2.89
CA CYS A 400 15.92 10.82 -3.52
C CYS A 400 15.87 11.18 -5.01
N ASN A 401 16.03 12.46 -5.34
CA ASN A 401 16.07 12.95 -6.72
C ASN A 401 17.26 12.38 -7.50
N PHE A 402 18.46 12.31 -6.90
CA PHE A 402 19.63 11.72 -7.54
C PHE A 402 19.46 10.22 -7.78
N THR A 403 18.87 9.48 -6.82
CA THR A 403 18.58 8.05 -7.00
C THR A 403 17.51 7.81 -8.07
N ILE A 404 16.48 8.67 -8.13
CA ILE A 404 15.46 8.65 -9.17
C ILE A 404 16.10 8.92 -10.53
N MET A 405 16.95 9.94 -10.63
CA MET A 405 17.72 10.27 -11.83
C MET A 405 18.58 9.08 -12.27
N LEU A 406 19.35 8.46 -11.37
CA LEU A 406 20.19 7.30 -11.70
C LEU A 406 19.36 6.08 -12.14
N LYS A 407 18.23 5.82 -11.46
CA LYS A 407 17.29 4.75 -11.85
C LYS A 407 16.71 5.00 -13.24
N GLN A 408 16.37 6.25 -13.53
CA GLN A 408 15.79 6.64 -14.80
C GLN A 408 16.82 6.59 -15.94
N LEU A 409 18.03 7.11 -15.73
CA LEU A 409 19.14 7.00 -16.69
C LEU A 409 19.42 5.53 -17.05
N LYS A 410 19.40 4.64 -16.05
CA LYS A 410 19.58 3.19 -16.25
C LYS A 410 18.38 2.52 -16.93
N LYS A 411 17.14 2.88 -16.53
CA LYS A 411 15.90 2.35 -17.13
C LYS A 411 15.82 2.69 -18.62
N ASN A 412 16.29 3.89 -18.99
CA ASN A 412 16.08 4.44 -20.32
C ASN A 412 17.25 4.21 -21.29
N LYS A 413 18.27 3.42 -20.93
CA LYS A 413 19.48 3.18 -21.74
C LYS A 413 20.12 4.49 -22.26
N LEU A 414 20.07 5.55 -21.46
CA LEU A 414 20.54 6.89 -21.81
C LEU A 414 22.08 7.02 -21.71
N GLU A 415 22.81 5.97 -22.12
CA GLU A 415 24.27 5.87 -21.96
C GLU A 415 25.04 7.03 -22.60
N LYS A 416 24.50 7.62 -23.67
CA LYS A 416 25.09 8.79 -24.34
C LYS A 416 25.09 10.08 -23.51
N TYR A 417 24.28 10.19 -22.46
CA TYR A 417 24.20 11.41 -21.64
C TYR A 417 25.20 11.45 -20.48
N TYR A 418 25.96 10.36 -20.27
CA TYR A 418 26.95 10.27 -19.20
C TYR A 418 28.03 11.36 -19.28
N ALA A 419 28.37 11.81 -20.49
CA ALA A 419 29.37 12.86 -20.72
C ALA A 419 28.88 14.28 -20.36
N LYS A 420 27.58 14.48 -20.10
CA LYS A 420 27.02 15.80 -19.78
C LYS A 420 26.92 16.09 -18.28
N ILE A 421 27.16 15.09 -17.43
CA ILE A 421 27.11 15.25 -15.97
C ILE A 421 28.34 16.06 -15.52
N LYS A 422 28.15 17.35 -15.22
CA LYS A 422 29.16 18.18 -14.54
C LYS A 422 28.92 18.17 -13.04
N ILE A 423 29.85 17.59 -12.29
CA ILE A 423 29.88 17.69 -10.83
C ILE A 423 30.77 18.87 -10.49
N ILE A 424 30.19 20.01 -10.08
CA ILE A 424 30.95 21.16 -9.58
C ILE A 424 31.00 21.05 -8.06
N ILE A 425 32.20 20.89 -7.50
CA ILE A 425 32.46 21.00 -6.07
C ILE A 425 33.21 22.32 -5.90
N LEU A 426 32.55 23.36 -5.40
CA LEU A 426 33.20 24.65 -5.16
C LEU A 426 34.05 24.55 -3.87
N PRO A 427 35.35 24.90 -3.91
CA PRO A 427 36.17 25.02 -2.72
C PRO A 427 36.11 26.47 -2.19
N GLU A 428 35.55 26.71 -1.01
CA GLU A 428 35.87 27.93 -0.26
C GLU A 428 36.15 27.62 1.22
N ASN A 429 37.36 28.02 1.62
CA ASN A 429 37.88 28.22 2.97
C ASN A 429 37.36 27.28 4.08
N ILE A 430 37.74 26.01 4.02
CA ILE A 430 37.81 25.18 5.23
C ILE A 430 39.00 25.66 6.06
N LYS A 431 38.80 26.76 6.81
CA LYS A 431 39.74 27.26 7.82
C LYS A 431 39.42 26.81 9.25
N ASN A 432 38.38 26.00 9.45
CA ASN A 432 38.05 25.46 10.78
C ASN A 432 38.24 23.94 10.83
N ASN A 433 39.00 23.49 11.83
CA ASN A 433 39.35 22.11 12.18
C ASN A 433 38.13 21.25 12.60
N ASN A 434 36.93 21.52 12.09
CA ASN A 434 35.75 20.78 12.44
C ASN A 434 35.75 19.42 11.72
N ILE A 435 36.14 18.37 12.45
CA ILE A 435 36.12 16.97 12.03
C ILE A 435 34.78 16.59 11.41
N ILE A 436 33.66 17.17 11.89
CA ILE A 436 32.33 16.91 11.37
C ILE A 436 32.21 17.36 9.91
N THR A 437 32.67 18.56 9.58
CA THR A 437 32.61 19.09 8.20
C THR A 437 33.43 18.24 7.24
N VAL A 438 34.63 17.81 7.68
CA VAL A 438 35.49 16.91 6.89
C VAL A 438 34.84 15.52 6.74
N LEU A 439 34.22 14.98 7.79
CA LEU A 439 33.54 13.67 7.75
C LEU A 439 32.28 13.70 6.88
N VAL A 440 31.48 14.76 6.94
CA VAL A 440 30.29 14.95 6.08
C VAL A 440 30.72 15.04 4.62
N PHE A 441 31.77 15.82 4.32
CA PHE A 441 32.32 15.89 2.97
C PHE A 441 32.80 14.51 2.47
N LEU A 442 33.58 13.78 3.29
CA LEU A 442 34.05 12.44 2.94
C LEU A 442 32.91 11.41 2.81
N PHE A 443 31.88 11.50 3.65
CA PHE A 443 30.71 10.62 3.60
C PHE A 443 29.92 10.83 2.31
N ASN A 444 29.67 12.09 1.94
CA ASN A 444 28.97 12.45 0.71
C ASN A 444 29.72 11.96 -0.53
N GLN A 445 31.05 12.15 -0.57
CA GLN A 445 31.90 11.62 -1.65
C GLN A 445 31.87 10.09 -1.74
N PHE A 446 31.94 9.39 -0.60
CA PHE A 446 31.91 7.92 -0.57
C PHE A 446 30.53 7.36 -0.96
N PHE A 447 29.45 8.01 -0.54
CA PHE A 447 28.09 7.60 -0.88
C PHE A 447 27.78 7.86 -2.36
N LEU A 448 28.21 8.99 -2.91
CA LEU A 448 28.13 9.28 -4.34
C LEU A 448 28.89 8.23 -5.14
N LEU A 449 30.12 7.90 -4.75
CA LEU A 449 30.90 6.84 -5.39
C LEU A 449 30.22 5.47 -5.27
N SER A 450 29.57 5.18 -4.14
CA SER A 450 28.82 3.93 -3.92
C SER A 450 27.59 3.84 -4.83
N LEU A 451 26.85 4.94 -5.00
CA LEU A 451 25.77 5.07 -5.97
C LEU A 451 26.29 4.87 -7.39
N LEU A 452 27.40 5.53 -7.76
CA LEU A 452 27.98 5.36 -9.09
C LEU A 452 28.36 3.89 -9.36
N ILE A 453 29.02 3.22 -8.40
CA ILE A 453 29.40 1.80 -8.50
C ILE A 453 28.18 0.86 -8.57
N LEU A 454 27.07 1.20 -7.91
CA LEU A 454 25.84 0.40 -7.94
C LEU A 454 25.13 0.47 -9.29
N TYR A 455 25.19 1.62 -9.95
CA TYR A 455 24.40 1.87 -11.15
C TYR A 455 25.18 1.71 -12.46
N PHE A 456 26.49 1.97 -12.48
CA PHE A 456 27.31 2.09 -13.69
C PHE A 456 28.37 1.00 -13.85
N SER A 457 28.78 0.73 -15.10
CA SER A 457 29.92 -0.14 -15.37
C SER A 457 31.25 0.56 -15.05
N LYS A 458 32.35 -0.19 -14.96
CA LYS A 458 33.69 0.40 -14.74
C LYS A 458 34.04 1.45 -15.81
N LYS A 459 33.68 1.18 -17.07
CA LYS A 459 33.97 2.06 -18.21
C LYS A 459 33.17 3.37 -18.11
N ASP A 460 31.91 3.28 -17.67
CA ASP A 460 31.05 4.45 -17.46
C ASP A 460 31.57 5.31 -16.30
N ILE A 461 32.04 4.69 -15.20
CA ILE A 461 32.63 5.40 -14.07
C ILE A 461 33.92 6.11 -14.50
N GLU A 462 34.78 5.46 -15.29
CA GLU A 462 35.99 6.08 -15.85
C GLU A 462 35.64 7.27 -16.76
N ILE A 463 34.58 7.19 -17.58
CA ILE A 463 34.09 8.31 -18.39
C ILE A 463 33.57 9.45 -17.51
N ILE A 464 32.78 9.14 -16.47
CA ILE A 464 32.26 10.14 -15.53
C ILE A 464 33.43 10.86 -14.83
N PHE A 465 34.42 10.12 -14.33
CA PHE A 465 35.59 10.71 -13.67
C PHE A 465 36.49 11.52 -14.60
N ASN A 466 36.68 11.09 -15.85
CA ASN A 466 37.50 11.82 -16.83
C ASN A 466 36.85 13.14 -17.27
N ASN A 467 35.54 13.31 -17.09
CA ASN A 467 34.83 14.56 -17.39
C ASN A 467 34.80 15.56 -16.22
N ILE A 468 35.30 15.18 -15.03
CA ILE A 468 35.44 16.09 -13.88
C ILE A 468 36.68 16.98 -14.12
N LYS A 469 36.49 18.09 -14.83
CA LYS A 469 37.48 19.18 -14.93
C LYS A 469 37.37 20.06 -13.67
N ASN A 470 38.49 20.40 -13.06
CA ASN A 470 38.69 21.21 -11.82
C ASN A 470 38.74 20.45 -10.49
N PHE A 471 39.58 19.41 -10.40
CA PHE A 471 39.98 18.85 -9.11
C PHE A 471 41.46 19.16 -8.85
N ASP A 472 41.73 20.10 -7.93
CA ASP A 472 43.08 20.45 -7.53
C ASP A 472 43.72 19.27 -6.75
N LEU A 473 44.79 18.72 -7.33
CA LEU A 473 45.19 17.32 -7.14
C LEU A 473 46.27 17.10 -6.07
N TYR A 474 46.70 18.13 -5.33
CA TYR A 474 47.90 18.02 -4.48
C TYR A 474 47.71 17.22 -3.18
N ILE A 475 46.51 17.23 -2.59
CA ILE A 475 46.28 16.55 -1.29
C ILE A 475 45.79 15.09 -1.45
N PHE A 476 45.38 14.68 -2.64
CA PHE A 476 44.73 13.38 -2.86
C PHE A 476 45.58 12.30 -3.52
N ARG A 477 46.76 12.63 -4.09
CA ARG A 477 47.57 11.67 -4.87
C ARG A 477 47.94 10.41 -4.06
N ASP A 478 48.21 10.56 -2.77
CA ASP A 478 48.58 9.46 -1.89
C ASP A 478 47.37 8.66 -1.37
N LYS A 479 46.21 9.32 -1.23
CA LYS A 479 44.93 8.67 -0.86
C LYS A 479 44.28 7.96 -2.05
N ILE A 480 44.52 8.40 -3.28
CA ILE A 480 44.04 7.75 -4.52
C ILE A 480 44.57 6.32 -4.65
N ASN A 481 45.81 6.04 -4.23
CA ASN A 481 46.36 4.68 -4.25
C ASN A 481 45.64 3.75 -3.25
N LYS A 482 45.29 4.25 -2.05
CA LYS A 482 44.43 3.52 -1.10
C LYS A 482 43.00 3.33 -1.63
N LEU A 483 42.47 4.31 -2.38
CA LEU A 483 41.14 4.21 -3.00
C LEU A 483 41.12 3.17 -4.14
N LYS A 484 42.17 3.11 -4.97
CA LYS A 484 42.35 2.06 -5.98
C LYS A 484 42.33 0.67 -5.36
N PHE A 485 42.95 0.48 -4.19
CA PHE A 485 42.91 -0.77 -3.45
C PHE A 485 41.49 -1.12 -2.97
N LEU A 486 40.76 -0.15 -2.40
CA LEU A 486 39.37 -0.36 -1.94
C LEU A 486 38.39 -0.67 -3.08
N ILE A 487 38.54 -0.01 -4.23
CA ILE A 487 37.74 -0.27 -5.44
C ILE A 487 38.05 -1.67 -5.99
N SER A 488 39.34 -2.04 -6.11
CA SER A 488 39.80 -3.38 -6.49
C SER A 488 39.22 -4.47 -5.57
N PHE A 489 39.25 -4.23 -4.26
CA PHE A 489 38.72 -5.15 -3.26
C PHE A 489 37.20 -5.31 -3.37
N SER A 490 36.48 -4.19 -3.54
CA SER A 490 35.01 -4.18 -3.68
C SER A 490 34.58 -4.90 -4.98
N LEU A 491 35.27 -4.67 -6.09
CA LEU A 491 35.03 -5.37 -7.36
C LEU A 491 35.32 -6.88 -7.26
N LYS A 492 36.34 -7.29 -6.50
CA LYS A 492 36.61 -8.72 -6.21
C LYS A 492 35.45 -9.36 -5.43
N ILE A 493 34.88 -8.67 -4.44
CA ILE A 493 33.74 -9.16 -3.67
C ILE A 493 32.51 -9.31 -4.57
N VAL A 494 32.17 -8.29 -5.36
CA VAL A 494 31.01 -8.33 -6.27
C VAL A 494 31.17 -9.44 -7.33
N LYS A 495 32.36 -9.60 -7.93
CA LYS A 495 32.64 -10.69 -8.89
C LYS A 495 32.49 -12.08 -8.24
N ARG A 496 32.93 -12.24 -6.98
CA ARG A 496 32.73 -13.50 -6.22
C ARG A 496 31.25 -13.77 -5.96
N SER A 497 30.48 -12.75 -5.55
CA SER A 497 29.02 -12.88 -5.33
C SER A 497 28.28 -13.23 -6.62
N ILE A 498 28.61 -12.62 -7.76
CA ILE A 498 28.01 -12.95 -9.06
C ILE A 498 28.36 -14.39 -9.48
N LYS A 499 29.62 -14.83 -9.30
CA LYS A 499 30.01 -16.23 -9.54
C LYS A 499 29.23 -17.21 -8.67
N GLN A 500 29.01 -16.90 -7.39
CA GLN A 500 28.21 -17.73 -6.48
C GLN A 500 26.73 -17.78 -6.91
N ILE A 501 26.13 -16.65 -7.29
CA ILE A 501 24.74 -16.60 -7.79
C ILE A 501 24.60 -17.39 -9.09
N LYS A 502 25.56 -17.29 -10.02
CA LYS A 502 25.57 -18.11 -11.26
C LYS A 502 25.74 -19.61 -10.96
N LYS A 503 26.57 -19.99 -9.97
CA LYS A 503 26.77 -21.38 -9.56
C LYS A 503 25.53 -21.96 -8.86
N GLN A 504 24.82 -21.15 -8.06
CA GLN A 504 23.52 -21.52 -7.48
C GLN A 504 22.45 -21.68 -8.55
N LYS A 505 22.33 -20.75 -9.51
CA LYS A 505 21.37 -20.88 -10.63
C LYS A 505 21.65 -22.08 -11.55
N ARG A 506 22.93 -22.46 -11.76
CA ARG A 506 23.29 -23.70 -12.49
C ARG A 506 22.91 -24.95 -11.69
N ARG A 507 23.20 -24.99 -10.38
CA ARG A 507 22.78 -26.12 -9.53
C ARG A 507 21.26 -26.27 -9.46
N SER A 508 20.50 -25.17 -9.41
CA SER A 508 19.03 -25.22 -9.47
C SER A 508 18.48 -25.66 -10.83
N LYS A 509 19.22 -25.48 -11.93
CA LYS A 509 18.84 -26.02 -13.26
C LYS A 509 19.28 -27.48 -13.46
N THR A 510 20.38 -27.91 -12.82
CA THR A 510 20.84 -29.31 -12.87
C THR A 510 20.02 -30.23 -11.94
N ILE A 511 19.50 -29.71 -10.82
CA ILE A 511 18.63 -30.48 -9.91
C ILE A 511 17.22 -30.66 -10.53
N VAL A 512 16.71 -29.65 -11.25
CA VAL A 512 15.43 -29.76 -12.01
C VAL A 512 15.56 -30.64 -13.28
N SER A 513 16.77 -30.93 -13.76
CA SER A 513 17.00 -31.85 -14.88
C SER A 513 17.39 -33.29 -14.48
N VAL A 514 17.60 -33.54 -13.18
CA VAL A 514 18.00 -34.86 -12.63
C VAL A 514 16.90 -35.48 -11.78
N GLU A 515 15.95 -34.70 -11.25
CA GLU A 515 14.76 -35.19 -10.53
C GLU A 515 13.50 -35.33 -11.42
N GLY A 516 13.62 -35.08 -12.73
CA GLY A 516 12.54 -35.25 -13.73
C GLY A 516 12.67 -36.51 -14.61
N LYS A 517 13.51 -37.47 -14.21
CA LYS A 517 13.72 -38.74 -14.90
C LYS A 517 13.60 -39.88 -13.89
N ASN A 518 12.38 -40.14 -13.41
CA ASN A 518 11.92 -41.40 -12.82
C ASN A 518 10.48 -41.19 -12.33
N LEU A 519 9.60 -42.15 -12.63
CA LEU A 519 8.16 -42.22 -12.32
C LEU A 519 7.21 -41.71 -13.43
N ASP A 520 7.22 -42.44 -14.55
CA ASP A 520 6.01 -42.74 -15.31
C ASP A 520 5.92 -44.27 -15.46
N SER A 521 5.01 -44.88 -14.70
CA SER A 521 4.57 -46.27 -14.89
C SER A 521 3.09 -46.24 -15.26
N LYS A 522 2.80 -46.54 -16.53
CA LYS A 522 1.47 -46.80 -17.09
C LYS A 522 1.12 -48.28 -16.92
N GLU A 523 -0.08 -48.55 -16.41
CA GLU A 523 -1.00 -49.63 -16.82
C GLU A 523 -2.41 -49.00 -16.70
N SER A 524 -3.33 -49.07 -17.68
CA SER A 524 -3.79 -50.25 -18.40
C SER A 524 -4.34 -49.89 -19.79
N SER A 525 -4.03 -50.72 -20.79
CA SER A 525 -4.99 -51.38 -21.71
C SER A 525 -4.23 -52.08 -22.85
N LEU A 526 -4.11 -53.40 -22.70
CA LEU A 526 -4.26 -54.46 -23.71
C LEU A 526 -4.07 -54.07 -25.19
N ASN A 527 -3.01 -54.55 -25.85
CA ASN A 527 -3.04 -55.84 -26.55
C ASN A 527 -1.78 -56.12 -27.42
N ILE A 528 -1.22 -57.32 -27.19
CA ILE A 528 -0.78 -58.31 -28.21
C ILE A 528 0.69 -58.25 -28.75
N LYS A 529 1.46 -59.20 -28.19
CA LYS A 529 2.39 -60.19 -28.80
C LYS A 529 3.92 -59.94 -28.84
N LYS A 530 4.55 -60.57 -27.84
CA LYS A 530 5.51 -61.71 -27.89
C LYS A 530 7.05 -61.45 -27.85
N PRO A 531 7.81 -62.38 -27.22
CA PRO A 531 9.00 -62.07 -26.42
C PRO A 531 10.28 -62.84 -26.83
N SER A 532 11.40 -62.63 -26.12
CA SER A 532 12.10 -63.67 -25.33
C SER A 532 13.64 -63.55 -25.27
N LYS A 533 14.19 -63.98 -24.09
CA LYS A 533 15.55 -64.52 -23.79
C LYS A 533 16.72 -63.53 -23.58
N ASP A 534 17.65 -63.67 -22.63
CA ASP A 534 17.84 -64.49 -21.42
C ASP A 534 19.26 -64.19 -20.83
N ILE A 535 19.50 -64.53 -19.55
CA ILE A 535 20.80 -64.95 -18.92
C ILE A 535 21.85 -63.87 -18.51
N LYS A 536 22.63 -63.90 -17.40
CA LYS A 536 22.73 -64.60 -16.07
C LYS A 536 23.92 -63.98 -15.25
N LEU A 537 23.74 -63.82 -13.92
CA LEU A 537 24.61 -64.21 -12.77
C LEU A 537 26.10 -63.76 -12.59
N SER A 538 26.33 -62.97 -11.51
CA SER A 538 26.90 -63.39 -10.18
C SER A 538 28.33 -63.03 -9.70
N LYS A 539 28.37 -62.72 -8.37
CA LYS A 539 29.31 -63.10 -7.27
C LYS A 539 30.37 -62.12 -6.69
N GLN A 540 30.23 -61.92 -5.36
CA GLN A 540 31.22 -61.87 -4.23
C GLN A 540 32.35 -60.80 -4.26
N GLY A 541 32.82 -60.18 -3.17
CA GLY A 541 32.60 -60.27 -1.73
C GLY A 541 33.58 -59.34 -0.96
N ASP A 542 33.33 -59.20 0.35
CA ASP A 542 34.25 -58.88 1.45
C ASP A 542 34.60 -57.46 1.95
N GLN A 543 34.69 -57.44 3.29
CA GLN A 543 34.67 -56.37 4.29
C GLN A 543 36.06 -55.83 4.66
N LYS A 544 36.14 -54.61 5.23
CA LYS A 544 36.76 -54.34 6.56
C LYS A 544 36.63 -52.86 6.99
N SER A 545 36.62 -52.71 8.32
CA SER A 545 36.29 -51.57 9.19
C SER A 545 37.45 -50.60 9.48
N ILE A 546 37.15 -49.42 10.06
CA ILE A 546 37.82 -48.79 11.23
C ILE A 546 36.93 -47.67 11.79
N SER A 547 36.87 -47.59 13.12
CA SER A 547 36.04 -46.74 13.99
C SER A 547 36.86 -45.64 14.67
N THR A 548 36.19 -44.58 15.18
CA THR A 548 36.52 -43.97 16.49
C THR A 548 35.36 -43.14 17.05
N GLN A 549 35.06 -43.36 18.33
CA GLN A 549 33.97 -42.79 19.15
C GLN A 549 34.44 -41.53 19.93
N ASN A 550 33.49 -40.73 20.45
CA ASN A 550 33.42 -40.52 21.91
C ASN A 550 32.03 -40.01 22.39
N LYS A 551 31.59 -40.62 23.50
CA LYS A 551 30.32 -40.53 24.25
C LYS A 551 30.35 -39.39 25.28
N PHE A 552 29.18 -39.00 25.82
CA PHE A 552 28.85 -39.21 27.25
C PHE A 552 27.36 -38.95 27.55
N SER A 553 26.73 -39.94 28.17
CA SER A 553 25.46 -39.90 28.90
C SER A 553 25.63 -40.81 30.11
N ASN A 554 25.09 -40.47 31.29
CA ASN A 554 24.75 -41.49 32.27
C ASN A 554 23.63 -41.07 33.23
N THR A 555 22.88 -42.11 33.57
CA THR A 555 21.60 -42.27 34.28
C THR A 555 21.73 -42.33 35.81
N LYS A 556 20.60 -42.20 36.54
CA LYS A 556 20.15 -43.20 37.55
C LYS A 556 18.72 -42.95 38.06
N ASN A 557 17.99 -44.05 38.21
CA ASN A 557 16.63 -44.23 38.74
C ASN A 557 16.58 -44.25 40.28
N VAL A 558 15.45 -43.83 40.88
CA VAL A 558 14.92 -44.36 42.16
C VAL A 558 13.38 -44.46 42.09
N LYS A 559 12.82 -45.52 42.72
CA LYS A 559 11.45 -46.07 42.65
C LYS A 559 10.55 -45.66 43.86
N LEU A 560 9.24 -45.66 43.59
CA LEU A 560 8.06 -46.10 44.41
C LEU A 560 7.61 -45.30 45.65
N SER A 561 6.36 -44.79 45.63
CA SER A 561 5.21 -45.42 46.32
C SER A 561 3.86 -44.78 45.92
N LYS A 562 2.79 -45.56 46.06
CA LYS A 562 1.41 -45.38 45.55
C LYS A 562 0.52 -44.58 46.51
N ARG A 563 -0.42 -43.76 46.00
CA ARG A 563 -1.89 -43.93 46.17
C ARG A 563 -2.74 -42.74 45.65
N ASN A 564 -3.80 -43.12 44.94
CA ASN A 564 -5.15 -42.55 44.79
C ASN A 564 -5.34 -41.21 44.03
N ILE A 565 -5.81 -41.22 42.77
CA ILE A 565 -7.19 -41.40 42.21
C ILE A 565 -7.76 -40.03 41.80
N GLY A 566 -8.08 -39.87 40.49
CA GLY A 566 -8.88 -38.76 39.96
C GLY A 566 -8.63 -38.48 38.46
N ARG A 567 -9.43 -39.11 37.58
CA ARG A 567 -9.40 -38.99 36.10
C ARG A 567 -10.09 -37.73 35.58
N SER A 568 -9.55 -37.12 34.52
CA SER A 568 -10.22 -36.57 33.29
C SER A 568 -9.19 -35.66 32.58
N GLY A 569 -8.84 -35.78 31.30
CA GLY A 569 -9.65 -35.91 30.08
C GLY A 569 -9.68 -34.52 29.39
N PRO A 570 -9.28 -34.35 28.12
CA PRO A 570 -9.14 -33.01 27.52
C PRO A 570 -10.53 -32.40 27.32
N ILE A 571 -10.81 -31.30 28.00
CA ILE A 571 -12.13 -30.63 27.99
C ILE A 571 -12.30 -29.88 26.66
N SER A 572 -13.29 -30.34 25.88
CA SER A 572 -13.93 -29.62 24.79
C SER A 572 -14.53 -28.31 25.31
N ILE A 573 -14.21 -27.19 24.64
CA ILE A 573 -14.73 -25.86 24.96
C ILE A 573 -16.17 -25.79 24.45
N GLU A 574 -17.11 -26.26 25.27
CA GLU A 574 -18.54 -26.26 24.98
C GLU A 574 -19.33 -26.17 26.30
N SER A 575 -19.12 -25.10 27.09
CA SER A 575 -19.95 -24.80 28.28
C SER A 575 -19.70 -23.40 28.88
N GLN A 576 -20.21 -22.34 28.22
CA GLN A 576 -20.53 -21.06 28.89
C GLN A 576 -21.85 -20.45 28.37
N LYS A 577 -22.84 -21.29 28.08
CA LYS A 577 -24.23 -20.89 27.83
C LYS A 577 -25.14 -21.57 28.85
N SER A 578 -25.27 -21.02 30.06
CA SER A 578 -26.43 -21.23 30.94
C SER A 578 -26.21 -20.57 32.31
N THR A 579 -26.60 -19.31 32.45
CA THR A 579 -27.14 -18.70 33.68
C THR A 579 -27.55 -17.27 33.34
N LEU A 580 -28.84 -17.10 33.03
CA LEU A 580 -29.66 -15.89 32.88
C LEU A 580 -30.73 -16.21 31.80
N ILE A 581 -31.62 -17.14 32.13
CA ILE A 581 -32.89 -17.36 31.41
C ILE A 581 -33.99 -17.34 32.46
N SER A 582 -34.47 -16.13 32.73
CA SER A 582 -35.86 -15.82 33.05
C SER A 582 -36.00 -14.34 32.67
N ASP A 583 -36.92 -14.05 31.76
CA ASP A 583 -37.25 -12.73 31.17
C ASP A 583 -36.60 -12.44 29.80
N LYS A 584 -37.46 -12.13 28.82
CA LYS A 584 -37.22 -11.69 27.42
C LYS A 584 -37.24 -12.77 26.33
N ILE A 585 -38.42 -13.36 26.11
CA ILE A 585 -38.76 -14.12 24.88
C ILE A 585 -38.93 -13.20 23.63
N GLY A 586 -38.70 -11.88 23.73
CA GLY A 586 -38.82 -10.92 22.62
C GLY A 586 -37.51 -10.41 21.96
N ASN A 587 -36.32 -10.83 22.41
CA ASN A 587 -35.03 -10.20 22.03
C ASN A 587 -34.11 -11.01 21.08
N ASN A 588 -34.45 -12.25 20.70
CA ASN A 588 -33.53 -13.09 19.91
C ASN A 588 -33.40 -12.65 18.44
N THR A 589 -34.43 -12.08 17.84
CA THR A 589 -34.42 -11.64 16.44
C THR A 589 -33.54 -10.41 16.19
N SER A 590 -33.40 -9.50 17.17
CA SER A 590 -32.51 -8.33 17.04
C SER A 590 -31.03 -8.71 17.18
N ILE A 591 -30.70 -9.61 18.11
CA ILE A 591 -29.33 -10.10 18.33
C ILE A 591 -28.85 -10.92 17.14
N GLU A 592 -29.70 -11.80 16.57
CA GLU A 592 -29.34 -12.57 15.37
C GLU A 592 -29.16 -11.67 14.14
N LYS A 593 -30.00 -10.63 13.98
CA LYS A 593 -29.84 -9.66 12.90
C LYS A 593 -28.57 -8.82 13.07
N GLU A 594 -28.27 -8.38 14.28
CA GLU A 594 -27.04 -7.62 14.58
C GLU A 594 -25.79 -8.48 14.36
N MET A 595 -25.81 -9.75 14.77
CA MET A 595 -24.71 -10.70 14.56
C MET A 595 -24.56 -11.09 13.07
N SER A 596 -25.67 -11.21 12.34
CA SER A 596 -25.71 -11.39 10.89
C SER A 596 -25.05 -10.22 10.15
N GLU A 597 -25.43 -8.99 10.49
CA GLU A 597 -24.87 -7.78 9.89
C GLU A 597 -23.38 -7.60 10.21
N LYS A 598 -22.97 -7.83 11.47
CA LYS A 598 -21.55 -7.80 11.91
C LYS A 598 -20.69 -8.86 11.20
N LYS A 599 -21.30 -9.91 10.66
CA LYS A 599 -20.58 -10.94 9.92
C LYS A 599 -20.27 -10.52 8.48
N THR A 600 -21.11 -9.68 7.88
CA THR A 600 -21.00 -9.32 6.46
C THR A 600 -19.74 -8.51 6.16
N ASN A 601 -19.45 -7.45 6.92
CA ASN A 601 -18.25 -6.64 6.69
C ASN A 601 -16.95 -7.41 6.95
N ILE A 602 -16.95 -8.33 7.93
CA ILE A 602 -15.80 -9.19 8.23
C ILE A 602 -15.56 -10.19 7.09
N LEU A 603 -16.63 -10.79 6.54
CA LEU A 603 -16.53 -11.68 5.38
C LEU A 603 -16.02 -10.94 4.14
N GLU A 604 -16.53 -9.73 3.88
CA GLU A 604 -16.11 -8.89 2.75
C GLU A 604 -14.62 -8.53 2.83
N TRP A 605 -14.16 -8.04 3.99
CA TRP A 605 -12.74 -7.79 4.23
C TRP A 605 -11.90 -9.04 4.01
N TYR A 606 -12.31 -10.16 4.60
CA TYR A 606 -11.58 -11.43 4.53
C TYR A 606 -11.45 -11.93 3.09
N ASP A 607 -12.52 -11.85 2.30
CA ASP A 607 -12.50 -12.25 0.89
C ASP A 607 -11.54 -11.38 0.06
N ASN A 608 -11.55 -10.06 0.28
CA ASN A 608 -10.62 -9.15 -0.36
C ASN A 608 -9.17 -9.42 0.06
N PHE A 609 -8.92 -9.71 1.34
CA PHE A 609 -7.59 -9.99 1.87
C PHE A 609 -7.01 -11.30 1.32
N VAL A 610 -7.80 -12.39 1.28
CA VAL A 610 -7.37 -13.70 0.75
C VAL A 610 -6.98 -13.62 -0.73
N ARG A 611 -7.73 -12.85 -1.54
CA ARG A 611 -7.51 -12.70 -2.99
C ARG A 611 -6.31 -11.81 -3.31
N SER A 612 -5.90 -10.96 -2.38
CA SER A 612 -4.84 -9.97 -2.59
C SER A 612 -3.43 -10.59 -2.70
N ASP A 613 -2.52 -9.84 -3.35
CA ASP A 613 -1.08 -10.06 -3.22
C ASP A 613 -0.63 -9.47 -1.88
N LEU A 614 -0.11 -10.30 -0.97
CA LEU A 614 0.23 -9.86 0.39
C LEU A 614 1.29 -8.76 0.42
N LYS A 615 2.24 -8.75 -0.54
CA LYS A 615 3.28 -7.73 -0.58
C LYS A 615 2.69 -6.38 -0.94
N ASP A 616 1.81 -6.33 -1.94
CA ASP A 616 1.12 -5.11 -2.33
C ASP A 616 0.11 -4.65 -1.28
N TYR A 617 -0.65 -5.60 -0.71
CA TYR A 617 -1.58 -5.32 0.40
C TYR A 617 -0.85 -4.73 1.60
N ALA A 618 0.39 -5.15 1.89
CA ALA A 618 1.17 -4.61 2.99
C ALA A 618 1.77 -3.23 2.71
N LYS A 619 2.07 -2.89 1.45
CA LYS A 619 2.70 -1.61 1.08
C LYS A 619 1.80 -0.42 1.38
N ILE A 620 0.48 -0.62 1.47
CA ILE A 620 -0.48 0.43 1.80
C ILE A 620 -0.14 1.12 3.13
N LEU A 621 0.52 0.41 4.06
CA LEU A 621 1.00 0.91 5.35
C LEU A 621 1.85 2.20 5.25
N LYS A 622 2.50 2.43 4.11
CA LYS A 622 3.39 3.57 3.84
C LYS A 622 2.83 4.56 2.80
N LEU A 623 1.56 4.44 2.42
CA LEU A 623 0.92 5.44 1.56
C LEU A 623 0.66 6.73 2.36
N PRO A 624 0.85 7.92 1.75
CA PRO A 624 0.70 9.21 2.42
C PRO A 624 -0.60 9.37 3.23
N LYS A 625 -1.74 8.88 2.70
CA LYS A 625 -3.05 9.00 3.36
C LYS A 625 -3.20 8.25 4.69
N TYR A 626 -2.29 7.32 5.01
CA TYR A 626 -2.29 6.57 6.28
C TYR A 626 -1.05 6.83 7.13
N LEU A 627 -0.21 7.79 6.76
CA LEU A 627 0.87 8.24 7.63
C LEU A 627 0.27 8.96 8.84
N SER A 628 1.08 9.06 9.91
CA SER A 628 0.74 9.92 11.04
C SER A 628 0.61 11.38 10.60
N GLU A 629 0.03 12.21 11.47
CA GLU A 629 0.11 13.65 11.36
C GLU A 629 1.57 14.09 11.14
N LYS A 630 1.80 15.04 10.23
CA LYS A 630 3.16 15.43 9.82
C LYS A 630 3.90 16.14 10.96
N ASP A 631 3.19 17.04 11.64
CA ASP A 631 3.73 17.95 12.65
C ASP A 631 2.81 17.92 13.88
N PRO A 632 2.73 16.78 14.61
CA PRO A 632 1.92 16.73 15.83
C PRO A 632 2.52 17.62 16.91
N ASP A 633 1.67 18.14 17.79
CA ASP A 633 2.09 18.85 19.00
C ASP A 633 2.88 17.90 19.92
N ILE A 634 4.08 18.35 20.32
CA ILE A 634 5.10 17.60 21.07
C ILE A 634 5.87 18.52 22.05
N GLU A 635 5.26 19.63 22.47
CA GLU A 635 5.89 20.63 23.35
C GLU A 635 6.53 19.98 24.59
N ALA A 636 5.79 19.09 25.28
CA ALA A 636 6.31 18.43 26.48
C ALA A 636 7.54 17.55 26.20
N GLN A 637 7.63 16.89 25.04
CA GLN A 637 8.83 16.12 24.68
C GLN A 637 10.05 17.03 24.47
N ASN A 638 9.84 18.23 23.93
CA ASN A 638 10.89 19.18 23.54
C ASN A 638 11.36 20.09 24.69
N GLU A 639 10.73 20.04 25.86
CA GLU A 639 11.25 20.73 27.04
C GLU A 639 12.64 20.17 27.44
N GLU A 640 13.61 21.06 27.67
CA GLU A 640 15.00 20.69 28.03
C GLU A 640 15.08 19.71 29.21
N ALA A 641 14.16 19.85 30.18
CA ALA A 641 14.07 18.96 31.35
C ALA A 641 13.69 17.50 30.99
N ASN A 642 13.23 17.25 29.75
CA ASN A 642 12.76 15.95 29.26
C ASN A 642 13.69 15.30 28.22
N ASP A 643 14.79 15.95 27.82
CA ASP A 643 15.73 15.48 26.79
C ASP A 643 16.21 14.04 27.03
N LYS A 644 16.54 13.69 28.28
CA LYS A 644 17.04 12.36 28.66
C LYS A 644 15.94 11.31 28.87
N LYS A 645 14.68 11.74 28.90
CA LYS A 645 13.52 10.87 29.07
C LYS A 645 13.07 10.24 27.75
N SER A 646 13.59 10.68 26.62
CA SER A 646 13.32 10.12 25.28
C SER A 646 14.44 9.17 24.86
N ARG A 647 14.10 7.96 24.40
CA ARG A 647 15.10 6.99 23.91
C ARG A 647 15.53 7.28 22.46
N TYR A 648 14.63 7.88 21.69
CA TYR A 648 14.79 8.14 20.26
C TYR A 648 14.14 9.48 19.91
N ASP A 649 14.92 10.42 19.40
CA ASP A 649 14.45 11.78 19.07
C ASP A 649 13.42 11.75 17.92
N ASP A 650 13.55 10.80 16.98
CA ASP A 650 12.64 10.62 15.84
C ASP A 650 11.33 9.90 16.19
N VAL A 651 11.11 9.57 17.47
CA VAL A 651 9.89 8.93 17.96
C VAL A 651 9.12 9.95 18.80
N LEU A 652 8.00 10.41 18.27
CA LEU A 652 7.23 11.51 18.83
C LEU A 652 6.22 11.05 19.90
N ALA A 653 6.19 11.73 21.05
CA ALA A 653 5.16 11.64 22.07
C ALA A 653 4.14 12.76 21.86
N ILE A 654 2.97 12.43 21.28
CA ILE A 654 1.93 13.40 20.93
C ILE A 654 1.29 13.97 22.20
N ASP A 655 1.33 15.28 22.41
CA ASP A 655 0.86 15.91 23.64
C ASP A 655 -0.63 15.69 23.92
N LYS A 656 -1.46 15.74 22.87
CA LYS A 656 -2.91 15.47 22.96
C LYS A 656 -3.27 14.14 23.61
N THR A 657 -2.41 13.13 23.50
CA THR A 657 -2.68 11.77 23.99
C THR A 657 -1.59 11.27 24.94
N ARG A 658 -0.65 12.12 25.35
CA ARG A 658 0.44 11.71 26.24
C ARG A 658 -0.11 11.29 27.60
N VAL A 659 0.61 10.39 28.27
CA VAL A 659 0.32 10.08 29.68
C VAL A 659 0.97 11.15 30.53
N ILE A 660 0.16 11.83 31.35
CA ILE A 660 0.60 12.91 32.24
C ILE A 660 0.83 12.32 33.63
N LEU A 661 2.05 12.45 34.15
CA LEU A 661 2.39 12.03 35.50
C LEU A 661 1.82 13.03 36.51
N LYS A 662 1.02 12.54 37.46
CA LYS A 662 0.28 13.39 38.41
C LYS A 662 1.19 13.96 39.51
N ARG A 663 2.36 13.35 39.73
CA ARG A 663 3.34 13.75 40.77
C ARG A 663 2.75 13.84 42.18
N THR A 664 1.70 13.07 42.46
CA THR A 664 0.90 13.14 43.70
C THR A 664 1.72 13.01 45.00
N TYR A 665 2.84 12.30 44.95
CA TYR A 665 3.69 12.03 46.12
C TYR A 665 4.99 12.85 46.15
N TYR A 666 5.16 13.78 45.20
CA TYR A 666 6.31 14.69 45.15
C TYR A 666 5.87 16.07 45.63
N LYS A 667 6.72 16.76 46.40
CA LYS A 667 6.42 18.11 46.90
C LYS A 667 6.93 19.14 45.90
N ASP A 668 6.19 20.24 45.72
CA ASP A 668 6.56 21.32 44.78
C ASP A 668 7.88 22.04 45.14
N ASN A 669 8.45 21.80 46.33
CA ASN A 669 9.54 22.57 46.93
C ASN A 669 10.95 21.95 46.78
N ASP A 670 11.17 20.94 45.94
CA ASP A 670 12.53 20.39 45.70
C ASP A 670 13.28 21.27 44.67
N GLY A 671 13.75 22.43 45.15
CA GLY A 671 14.26 23.59 44.40
C GLY A 671 15.50 23.44 43.51
N GLU A 672 15.90 22.23 43.12
CA GLU A 672 16.88 21.99 42.04
C GLU A 672 16.52 20.77 41.16
N ASN A 673 15.48 20.00 41.49
CA ASN A 673 15.10 18.75 40.79
C ASN A 673 13.58 18.64 40.62
N LYS A 674 12.92 19.70 40.12
CA LYS A 674 11.49 19.65 39.82
C LYS A 674 11.22 18.58 38.75
N LYS A 675 10.64 17.44 39.17
CA LYS A 675 10.24 16.38 38.23
C LYS A 675 9.11 16.90 37.33
N THR A 676 9.33 16.90 36.02
CA THR A 676 8.32 17.26 35.01
C THR A 676 7.14 16.28 35.00
N ASP A 677 6.00 16.62 34.41
CA ASP A 677 4.85 15.71 34.29
C ASP A 677 5.01 14.68 33.14
N PHE A 678 6.17 14.67 32.46
CA PHE A 678 6.39 13.95 31.21
C PHE A 678 6.91 12.53 31.43
N ILE A 679 6.33 11.59 30.67
CA ILE A 679 6.87 10.27 30.34
C ILE A 679 6.58 9.99 28.87
N HIS A 680 7.51 9.36 28.14
CA HIS A 680 7.34 9.04 26.71
C HIS A 680 6.37 7.88 26.48
N ALA A 681 5.08 8.19 26.64
CA ALA A 681 3.96 7.25 26.60
C ALA A 681 2.71 7.95 26.06
N ASN A 682 1.92 7.26 25.25
CA ASN A 682 0.62 7.74 24.79
C ASN A 682 -0.48 6.73 25.10
N TRP A 683 -1.65 7.23 25.42
CA TRP A 683 -2.89 6.46 25.43
C TRP A 683 -3.25 6.02 24.01
N VAL A 684 -3.66 4.76 23.86
CA VAL A 684 -4.25 4.22 22.63
C VAL A 684 -5.53 3.47 23.00
N THR A 685 -6.65 4.01 22.58
CA THR A 685 -7.98 3.47 22.91
C THR A 685 -9.00 3.82 21.82
N GLN A 686 -10.10 3.09 21.78
CA GLN A 686 -11.30 3.50 21.05
C GLN A 686 -12.54 3.18 21.89
N GLU A 687 -13.70 3.64 21.44
CA GLU A 687 -14.97 3.29 22.09
C GLU A 687 -15.18 1.76 22.10
N LYS A 688 -15.84 1.23 23.14
CA LYS A 688 -16.12 -0.22 23.32
C LYS A 688 -14.91 -1.13 23.55
N MET A 689 -13.67 -0.62 23.49
CA MET A 689 -12.53 -1.40 23.97
C MET A 689 -12.62 -1.59 25.48
N LYS A 690 -12.59 -2.86 25.90
CA LYS A 690 -12.67 -3.23 27.31
C LYS A 690 -11.44 -2.77 28.09
N ASN A 691 -10.25 -2.97 27.52
CA ASN A 691 -8.99 -2.52 28.08
C ASN A 691 -8.50 -1.29 27.31
N LYS A 692 -8.10 -0.24 28.04
CA LYS A 692 -7.33 0.87 27.46
C LYS A 692 -5.86 0.47 27.39
N PHE A 693 -5.17 0.91 26.35
CA PHE A 693 -3.74 0.68 26.20
C PHE A 693 -2.93 1.94 26.47
N ILE A 694 -1.75 1.77 27.04
CA ILE A 694 -0.68 2.76 27.02
C ILE A 694 0.47 2.16 26.21
N LEU A 695 0.90 2.86 25.16
CA LEU A 695 2.09 2.52 24.38
C LEU A 695 3.22 3.45 24.82
N CYS A 696 4.23 2.88 25.47
CA CYS A 696 5.41 3.61 25.90
C CYS A 696 6.69 2.99 25.34
N GLN A 697 7.79 3.75 25.38
CA GLN A 697 9.11 3.23 25.08
C GLN A 697 9.62 2.32 26.22
N GLY A 698 10.65 1.52 25.96
CA GLY A 698 11.40 0.89 27.05
C GLY A 698 12.10 1.99 27.86
N PRO A 699 11.89 2.09 29.19
CA PRO A 699 12.35 3.22 29.99
C PRO A 699 13.86 3.45 29.83
N THR A 700 14.29 4.71 29.71
CA THR A 700 15.71 5.11 29.79
C THR A 700 16.16 5.04 31.25
N SER A 701 17.45 5.29 31.53
CA SER A 701 17.92 5.44 32.91
C SER A 701 17.13 6.50 33.68
N ASP A 702 16.83 7.61 33.02
CA ASP A 702 16.20 8.80 33.60
C ASP A 702 14.67 8.69 33.69
N SER A 703 14.08 7.62 33.13
CA SER A 703 12.63 7.40 33.12
C SER A 703 12.19 6.09 33.81
N VAL A 704 13.09 5.42 34.55
CA VAL A 704 12.75 4.19 35.29
C VAL A 704 11.74 4.48 36.41
N ASP A 705 11.98 5.52 37.20
CA ASP A 705 11.06 5.95 38.27
C ASP A 705 9.69 6.35 37.71
N ASP A 706 9.72 7.13 36.63
CA ASP A 706 8.54 7.62 35.92
C ASP A 706 7.67 6.45 35.41
N MET A 707 8.29 5.36 34.97
CA MET A 707 7.58 4.14 34.55
C MET A 707 6.77 3.54 35.69
N TRP A 708 7.34 3.41 36.89
CA TRP A 708 6.63 2.84 38.04
C TRP A 708 5.55 3.77 38.60
N GLU A 709 5.76 5.09 38.54
CA GLU A 709 4.71 6.06 38.85
C GLU A 709 3.52 5.92 37.89
N MET A 710 3.78 5.85 36.58
CA MET A 710 2.76 5.63 35.56
C MET A 710 1.96 4.34 35.83
N ILE A 711 2.66 3.23 36.11
CA ILE A 711 2.05 1.92 36.37
C ILE A 711 1.13 1.99 37.61
N PHE A 712 1.58 2.65 38.68
CA PHE A 712 0.81 2.82 39.91
C PHE A 712 -0.40 3.73 39.70
N GLN A 713 -0.19 4.95 39.18
CA GLN A 713 -1.23 5.97 39.11
C GLN A 713 -2.38 5.60 38.17
N GLU A 714 -2.09 4.82 37.11
CA GLU A 714 -3.07 4.37 36.12
C GLU A 714 -3.66 3.00 36.46
N ASN A 715 -3.32 2.43 37.63
CA ASN A 715 -3.79 1.12 38.11
C ASN A 715 -3.62 0.03 37.04
N VAL A 716 -2.41 -0.08 36.49
CA VAL A 716 -2.10 -0.96 35.37
C VAL A 716 -2.20 -2.42 35.82
N GLY A 717 -3.06 -3.20 35.15
CA GLY A 717 -3.23 -4.62 35.45
C GLY A 717 -2.12 -5.49 34.85
N VAL A 718 -1.69 -5.15 33.63
CA VAL A 718 -0.68 -5.92 32.89
C VAL A 718 0.32 -5.02 32.17
N ILE A 719 1.59 -5.41 32.20
CA ILE A 719 2.68 -4.82 31.43
C ILE A 719 3.17 -5.84 30.41
N VAL A 720 3.14 -5.53 29.11
CA VAL A 720 3.64 -6.40 28.04
C VAL A 720 4.91 -5.82 27.43
N GLN A 721 6.05 -6.34 27.87
CA GLN A 721 7.38 -6.03 27.36
C GLN A 721 7.71 -6.91 26.16
N LEU A 722 7.83 -6.31 24.98
CA LEU A 722 8.01 -6.98 23.70
C LEU A 722 9.45 -6.96 23.19
N CYS A 723 10.43 -6.70 24.07
CA CYS A 723 11.85 -6.73 23.75
C CYS A 723 12.68 -7.23 24.93
N ASN A 724 13.83 -7.82 24.63
CA ASN A 724 14.83 -8.08 25.66
C ASN A 724 15.47 -6.77 26.10
N PHE A 725 16.05 -6.71 27.31
CA PHE A 725 16.78 -5.52 27.78
C PHE A 725 17.92 -5.13 26.83
N ILE A 726 18.63 -6.14 26.32
CA ILE A 726 19.71 -5.98 25.33
C ILE A 726 19.43 -6.89 24.14
N GLU A 727 19.47 -6.34 22.93
CA GLU A 727 19.36 -7.09 21.69
C GLU A 727 20.51 -6.71 20.76
N LEU A 728 21.28 -7.70 20.30
CA LEU A 728 22.43 -7.51 19.41
C LEU A 728 23.46 -6.48 19.93
N GLY A 729 23.60 -6.38 21.26
CA GLY A 729 24.52 -5.46 21.93
C GLY A 729 24.01 -4.01 22.05
N GLU A 730 22.74 -3.75 21.72
CA GLU A 730 22.08 -2.47 21.96
C GLU A 730 21.13 -2.59 23.15
N THR A 731 21.19 -1.63 24.08
CA THR A 731 20.19 -1.49 25.14
C THR A 731 18.86 -1.07 24.52
N LYS A 732 17.89 -1.98 24.52
CA LYS A 732 16.53 -1.71 24.04
C LYS A 732 15.61 -1.21 25.15
N CYS A 733 15.89 -1.59 26.39
CA CYS A 733 15.13 -1.26 27.59
C CYS A 733 16.09 -1.29 28.79
N ASN A 734 16.09 -0.26 29.64
CA ASN A 734 16.82 -0.33 30.91
C ASN A 734 16.08 -1.28 31.85
N ASN A 735 16.81 -2.03 32.68
CA ASN A 735 16.15 -2.94 33.61
C ASN A 735 15.43 -2.13 34.70
N TYR A 736 14.11 -2.24 34.73
CA TYR A 736 13.24 -1.62 35.74
C TYR A 736 12.56 -2.67 36.63
N LEU A 737 12.91 -3.96 36.46
CA LEU A 737 12.29 -5.06 37.18
C LEU A 737 13.17 -5.48 38.38
N PRO A 738 12.68 -5.36 39.63
CA PRO A 738 13.41 -5.81 40.79
C PRO A 738 13.46 -7.33 40.86
N LYS A 739 14.54 -7.88 41.44
CA LYS A 739 14.66 -9.33 41.72
C LYS A 739 13.91 -9.76 42.98
N LYS A 740 13.83 -8.89 43.98
CA LYS A 740 13.12 -9.13 45.25
C LYS A 740 12.28 -7.93 45.62
N GLU A 741 12.91 -6.86 46.07
CA GLU A 741 12.29 -5.57 46.34
C GLU A 741 13.31 -4.47 46.03
N GLU A 742 12.86 -3.41 45.37
CA GLU A 742 13.68 -2.23 45.06
C GLU A 742 12.80 -0.98 45.12
N THR A 743 13.40 0.17 45.41
CA THR A 743 12.68 1.45 45.45
C THR A 743 13.00 2.24 44.19
N PHE A 744 11.97 2.64 43.46
CA PHE A 744 12.06 3.46 42.24
C PHE A 744 11.35 4.79 42.51
N GLY A 745 12.13 5.86 42.62
CA GLY A 745 11.67 7.14 43.16
C GLY A 745 11.10 6.97 44.57
N VAL A 746 9.81 7.22 44.72
CA VAL A 746 9.09 7.09 46.01
C VAL A 746 8.29 5.78 46.14
N PHE A 747 8.31 4.93 45.11
CA PHE A 747 7.53 3.70 45.07
C PHE A 747 8.41 2.49 45.37
N LYS A 748 7.98 1.63 46.31
CA LYS A 748 8.62 0.34 46.56
C LYS A 748 7.97 -0.72 45.68
N VAL A 749 8.77 -1.48 44.95
CA VAL A 749 8.27 -2.52 44.04
C VAL A 749 8.83 -3.86 44.46
N ALA A 750 7.94 -4.79 44.82
CA ALA A 750 8.28 -6.13 45.25
C ALA A 750 7.87 -7.17 44.20
N PHE A 751 8.75 -8.12 43.90
CA PHE A 751 8.43 -9.33 43.17
C PHE A 751 7.61 -10.27 44.06
N ILE A 752 6.48 -10.74 43.56
CA ILE A 752 5.57 -11.64 44.30
C ILE A 752 5.79 -13.08 43.89
N GLN A 753 5.59 -13.40 42.61
CA GLN A 753 5.68 -14.77 42.10
C GLN A 753 5.83 -14.82 40.58
N ASP A 754 6.37 -15.92 40.06
CA ASP A 754 6.27 -16.28 38.65
C ASP A 754 4.88 -16.89 38.38
N ILE A 755 4.26 -16.55 37.25
CA ILE A 755 2.97 -17.11 36.82
C ILE A 755 3.23 -18.12 35.69
N ASN A 756 2.81 -19.37 35.90
CA ASN A 756 3.03 -20.44 34.93
C ASN A 756 1.91 -20.48 33.88
N ILE A 757 2.04 -19.68 32.82
CA ILE A 757 1.20 -19.76 31.62
C ILE A 757 2.12 -20.01 30.43
N ASP A 758 1.87 -21.10 29.71
CA ASP A 758 2.68 -21.49 28.56
C ASP A 758 2.48 -20.53 27.38
N ILE A 759 3.37 -19.55 27.21
CA ILE A 759 3.45 -18.70 26.03
C ILE A 759 4.91 -18.74 25.57
N GLU A 760 5.13 -19.07 24.29
CA GLU A 760 6.47 -19.33 23.72
C GLU A 760 7.51 -18.28 24.13
N ASN A 761 8.53 -18.70 24.89
CA ASN A 761 9.61 -17.86 25.43
C ASN A 761 9.12 -16.54 26.05
N THR A 762 8.08 -16.63 26.88
CA THR A 762 7.56 -15.50 27.64
C THR A 762 7.66 -15.80 29.13
N ILE A 763 8.30 -14.91 29.88
CA ILE A 763 8.39 -14.98 31.33
C ILE A 763 7.29 -14.10 31.91
N ILE A 764 6.48 -14.62 32.84
CA ILE A 764 5.34 -13.89 33.40
C ILE A 764 5.50 -13.79 34.92
N ARG A 765 5.43 -12.57 35.46
CA ARG A 765 5.71 -12.28 36.87
C ARG A 765 4.70 -11.31 37.46
N GLU A 766 4.29 -11.53 38.71
CA GLU A 766 3.49 -10.58 39.46
C GLU A 766 4.38 -9.68 40.32
N TYR A 767 4.09 -8.38 40.30
CA TYR A 767 4.73 -7.35 41.12
C TYR A 767 3.69 -6.59 41.95
N GLU A 768 4.07 -6.18 43.15
CA GLU A 768 3.30 -5.29 44.02
C GLU A 768 4.05 -3.96 44.18
N ILE A 769 3.34 -2.86 43.95
CA ILE A 769 3.85 -1.50 44.06
C ILE A 769 3.22 -0.88 45.30
N THR A 770 4.05 -0.37 46.21
CA THR A 770 3.62 0.31 47.44
C THR A 770 4.01 1.78 47.35
N ALA A 771 3.02 2.66 47.43
CA ALA A 771 3.22 4.11 47.49
C ALA A 771 3.52 4.61 48.92
N PRO A 772 3.97 5.86 49.10
CA PRO A 772 4.29 6.43 50.41
C PRO A 772 3.12 6.43 51.42
N ASP A 773 1.87 6.50 50.94
CA ASP A 773 0.66 6.40 51.78
C ASP A 773 0.25 4.94 52.07
N ASN A 774 1.13 3.98 51.79
CA ASN A 774 0.92 2.53 51.93
C ASN A 774 -0.18 1.94 51.04
N LYS A 775 -0.71 2.69 50.06
CA LYS A 775 -1.58 2.10 49.03
C LYS A 775 -0.78 1.12 48.17
N LYS A 776 -1.40 -0.02 47.88
CA LYS A 776 -0.78 -1.12 47.13
C LYS A 776 -1.53 -1.39 45.84
N VAL A 777 -0.78 -1.56 44.75
CA VAL A 777 -1.31 -1.97 43.44
C VAL A 777 -0.51 -3.16 42.96
N LYS A 778 -1.21 -4.22 42.51
CA LYS A 778 -0.58 -5.36 41.85
C LYS A 778 -0.67 -5.25 40.34
N THR A 779 0.40 -5.67 39.66
CA THR A 779 0.48 -5.73 38.20
C THR A 779 1.21 -7.00 37.75
N THR A 780 0.83 -7.55 36.61
CA THR A 780 1.51 -8.71 36.01
C THR A 780 2.34 -8.28 34.81
N HIS A 781 3.63 -8.60 34.83
CA HIS A 781 4.58 -8.35 33.76
C HIS A 781 4.75 -9.56 32.85
N PHE A 782 4.66 -9.36 31.54
CA PHE A 782 4.97 -10.33 30.50
C PHE A 782 6.25 -9.88 29.79
N LEU A 783 7.33 -10.63 29.95
CA LEU A 783 8.58 -10.45 29.22
C LEU A 783 8.64 -11.40 28.03
N VAL A 784 8.31 -10.90 26.84
CA VAL A 784 8.34 -11.66 25.59
C VAL A 784 9.74 -11.62 24.98
N GLN A 785 10.41 -12.78 24.92
CA GLN A 785 11.79 -12.88 24.46
C GLN A 785 11.93 -13.36 23.01
N CYS A 786 10.87 -13.91 22.41
CA CYS A 786 10.87 -14.48 21.05
C CYS A 786 10.50 -13.50 19.93
N TRP A 787 10.27 -12.21 20.20
CA TRP A 787 9.87 -11.25 19.17
C TRP A 787 11.10 -10.52 18.58
N PRO A 788 11.61 -10.90 17.40
CA PRO A 788 12.79 -10.28 16.79
C PRO A 788 12.57 -8.83 16.32
N ASP A 789 13.63 -8.02 16.35
CA ASP A 789 13.58 -6.62 15.92
C ASP A 789 13.25 -6.46 14.43
N HIS A 790 12.32 -5.54 14.13
CA HIS A 790 11.72 -5.29 12.80
C HIS A 790 11.10 -6.52 12.10
N LEU A 791 11.02 -7.66 12.78
CA LEU A 791 10.38 -8.90 12.34
C LEU A 791 9.15 -9.16 13.21
N VAL A 792 8.67 -10.41 13.17
CA VAL A 792 7.54 -10.92 13.93
C VAL A 792 7.84 -12.35 14.40
N PRO A 793 7.23 -12.84 15.48
CA PRO A 793 7.31 -14.24 15.86
C PRO A 793 6.88 -15.15 14.70
N LYS A 794 7.46 -16.35 14.66
CA LYS A 794 7.24 -17.29 13.55
C LYS A 794 5.77 -17.74 13.45
N CYS A 795 5.11 -17.91 14.58
CA CYS A 795 3.72 -18.34 14.66
C CYS A 795 2.79 -17.13 14.81
N HIS A 796 1.74 -17.02 13.98
CA HIS A 796 0.71 -15.98 14.09
C HIS A 796 -0.24 -16.20 15.27
N LEU A 797 -0.40 -17.44 15.73
CA LEU A 797 -1.18 -17.78 16.92
C LEU A 797 -0.55 -17.23 18.20
N PHE A 798 0.77 -16.99 18.20
CA PHE A 798 1.48 -16.41 19.34
C PHE A 798 0.84 -15.08 19.78
N LEU A 799 0.61 -14.17 18.83
CA LEU A 799 0.06 -12.85 19.13
C LEU A 799 -1.37 -12.93 19.68
N VAL A 800 -2.17 -13.86 19.16
CA VAL A 800 -3.54 -14.10 19.64
C VAL A 800 -3.53 -14.61 21.08
N LYS A 801 -2.69 -15.63 21.37
CA LYS A 801 -2.54 -16.20 22.71
C LYS A 801 -2.01 -15.15 23.71
N LEU A 802 -1.01 -14.37 23.30
CA LEU A 802 -0.46 -13.28 24.12
C LEU A 802 -1.55 -12.25 24.46
N LEU A 803 -2.34 -11.80 23.48
CA LEU A 803 -3.44 -10.87 23.71
C LEU A 803 -4.52 -11.46 24.62
N GLN A 804 -4.97 -12.69 24.37
CA GLN A 804 -6.02 -13.32 25.19
C GLN A 804 -5.59 -13.49 26.66
N GLU A 805 -4.37 -13.97 26.92
CA GLU A 805 -3.89 -14.17 28.30
C GLU A 805 -3.60 -12.85 29.02
N SER A 806 -2.98 -11.89 28.34
CA SER A 806 -2.75 -10.56 28.93
C SER A 806 -4.06 -9.86 29.29
N LYS A 807 -5.08 -9.91 28.42
CA LYS A 807 -6.42 -9.35 28.73
C LYS A 807 -7.12 -10.11 29.85
N ARG A 808 -7.05 -11.44 29.85
CA ARG A 808 -7.66 -12.27 30.90
C ARG A 808 -7.11 -11.91 32.28
N ILE A 809 -5.79 -11.69 32.39
CA ILE A 809 -5.15 -11.28 33.64
C ILE A 809 -5.43 -9.81 33.97
N ALA A 810 -5.42 -8.92 32.98
CA ALA A 810 -5.70 -7.49 33.19
C ALA A 810 -7.14 -7.23 33.67
N GLY A 811 -8.09 -8.09 33.28
CA GLY A 811 -9.52 -7.86 33.54
C GLY A 811 -10.00 -6.61 32.80
N ASP A 812 -10.41 -5.59 33.54
CA ASP A 812 -10.88 -4.31 33.01
C ASP A 812 -9.82 -3.20 33.18
N LYS A 813 -8.65 -3.54 33.73
CA LYS A 813 -7.56 -2.61 34.00
C LYS A 813 -6.79 -2.25 32.73
N VAL A 814 -6.00 -1.18 32.82
CA VAL A 814 -5.11 -0.71 31.76
C VAL A 814 -4.04 -1.74 31.44
N ILE A 815 -3.72 -1.89 30.15
CA ILE A 815 -2.59 -2.69 29.67
C ILE A 815 -1.51 -1.74 29.15
N VAL A 816 -0.36 -1.73 29.79
CA VAL A 816 0.84 -1.03 29.28
C VAL A 816 1.56 -1.98 28.34
N THR A 817 1.98 -1.51 27.17
CA THR A 817 2.89 -2.25 26.29
C THR A 817 4.06 -1.39 25.87
N HIS A 818 5.25 -1.98 25.87
CA HIS A 818 6.44 -1.33 25.37
C HIS A 818 7.35 -2.31 24.65
N CYS A 819 8.15 -1.76 23.75
CA CYS A 819 9.28 -2.45 23.14
C CYS A 819 10.50 -1.57 23.39
N SER A 820 11.26 -1.24 22.36
CA SER A 820 12.31 -0.23 22.49
C SER A 820 11.74 1.17 22.33
N ALA A 821 11.21 1.50 21.15
CA ALA A 821 10.59 2.80 20.85
C ALA A 821 9.09 2.90 21.23
N GLY A 822 8.44 1.77 21.53
CA GLY A 822 7.00 1.77 21.84
C GLY A 822 6.06 1.87 20.63
N ILE A 823 6.56 1.74 19.39
CA ILE A 823 5.74 1.93 18.16
C ILE A 823 5.63 0.67 17.28
N GLY A 824 6.72 -0.08 17.12
CA GLY A 824 6.80 -1.21 16.19
C GLY A 824 6.06 -2.45 16.70
N ARG A 825 6.68 -3.16 17.65
CA ARG A 825 6.11 -4.37 18.26
C ARG A 825 4.91 -4.03 19.13
N SER A 826 5.02 -2.99 19.95
CA SER A 826 3.94 -2.47 20.80
C SER A 826 2.71 -2.05 20.00
N GLY A 827 2.91 -1.27 18.93
CA GLY A 827 1.83 -0.93 18.01
C GLY A 827 1.21 -2.16 17.35
N THR A 828 2.01 -3.16 16.98
CA THR A 828 1.49 -4.42 16.40
C THR A 828 0.65 -5.22 17.40
N TYR A 829 1.07 -5.26 18.67
CA TYR A 829 0.35 -5.95 19.72
C TYR A 829 -1.00 -5.28 20.04
N ALA A 830 -0.99 -3.96 20.28
CA ALA A 830 -2.21 -3.21 20.54
C ALA A 830 -3.15 -3.15 19.32
N ALA A 831 -2.60 -3.15 18.10
CA ALA A 831 -3.38 -3.11 16.87
C ALA A 831 -4.30 -4.33 16.72
N LEU A 832 -3.95 -5.52 17.24
CA LEU A 832 -4.81 -6.68 17.10
C LEU A 832 -6.19 -6.45 17.75
N GLU A 833 -6.22 -5.93 18.98
CA GLU A 833 -7.48 -5.58 19.64
C GLU A 833 -8.13 -4.36 19.01
N TYR A 834 -7.34 -3.33 18.70
CA TYR A 834 -7.86 -2.08 18.13
C TYR A 834 -8.56 -2.34 16.78
N LEU A 835 -7.97 -3.16 15.91
CA LEU A 835 -8.61 -3.57 14.65
C LEU A 835 -9.85 -4.44 14.90
N TYR A 836 -9.78 -5.41 15.81
CA TYR A 836 -10.88 -6.33 16.09
C TYR A 836 -12.14 -5.60 16.58
N VAL A 837 -11.99 -4.76 17.61
CA VAL A 837 -13.12 -3.99 18.16
C VAL A 837 -13.62 -2.98 17.13
N GLY A 838 -12.71 -2.24 16.48
CA GLY A 838 -13.09 -1.21 15.53
C GLY A 838 -13.87 -1.76 14.33
N MET A 839 -13.42 -2.87 13.75
CA MET A 839 -14.10 -3.48 12.61
C MET A 839 -15.47 -4.06 12.96
N ILE A 840 -15.66 -4.59 14.17
CA ILE A 840 -16.95 -5.11 14.63
C ILE A 840 -17.92 -3.95 14.90
N GLU A 841 -17.49 -2.97 15.70
CA GLU A 841 -18.38 -1.91 16.19
C GLU A 841 -18.73 -0.90 15.10
N ARG A 842 -17.78 -0.55 14.24
CA ARG A 842 -17.98 0.47 13.19
C ARG A 842 -18.33 -0.11 11.82
N LYS A 843 -18.39 -1.44 11.70
CA LYS A 843 -18.73 -2.17 10.46
C LYS A 843 -17.86 -1.78 9.25
N ILE A 844 -16.60 -1.41 9.50
CA ILE A 844 -15.64 -0.99 8.46
C ILE A 844 -14.87 -2.20 7.92
N THR A 845 -14.68 -2.27 6.60
CA THR A 845 -13.97 -3.37 5.90
C THR A 845 -12.48 -3.08 5.69
N GLU A 846 -11.99 -1.89 6.05
CA GLU A 846 -10.62 -1.47 5.80
C GLU A 846 -9.81 -1.26 7.10
N PRO A 847 -8.89 -2.19 7.44
CA PRO A 847 -8.08 -2.11 8.66
C PRO A 847 -7.17 -0.86 8.75
N MET A 848 -6.76 -0.28 7.61
CA MET A 848 -5.85 0.87 7.61
C MET A 848 -6.47 2.15 8.17
N ILE A 849 -7.80 2.27 8.17
CA ILE A 849 -8.50 3.40 8.82
C ILE A 849 -8.17 3.40 10.31
N PHE A 850 -8.26 2.25 10.96
CA PHE A 850 -7.95 2.08 12.37
C PHE A 850 -6.45 2.20 12.67
N ILE A 851 -5.56 1.72 11.79
CA ILE A 851 -4.12 1.96 11.93
C ILE A 851 -3.79 3.45 11.85
N LYS A 852 -4.46 4.18 10.94
CA LYS A 852 -4.33 5.65 10.84
C LYS A 852 -4.78 6.29 12.15
N GLU A 853 -5.95 5.95 12.68
CA GLU A 853 -6.44 6.48 13.97
C GLU A 853 -5.50 6.18 15.13
N MET A 854 -4.99 4.94 15.23
CA MET A 854 -3.96 4.59 16.21
C MET A 854 -2.71 5.47 16.06
N ARG A 855 -2.33 5.83 14.82
CA ARG A 855 -1.18 6.69 14.50
C ARG A 855 -1.37 8.17 14.86
N TYR A 856 -2.62 8.63 15.03
CA TYR A 856 -2.94 9.93 15.64
C TYR A 856 -2.89 9.88 17.17
N GLN A 857 -2.97 8.70 17.76
CA GLN A 857 -2.84 8.52 19.21
C GLN A 857 -1.41 8.19 19.64
N ARG A 858 -0.68 7.39 18.85
CA ARG A 858 0.76 7.11 19.04
C ARG A 858 1.47 7.17 17.70
N HIS A 859 2.28 8.20 17.51
CA HIS A 859 2.97 8.47 16.26
C HIS A 859 3.76 7.25 15.75
N GLY A 860 3.60 6.90 14.47
CA GLY A 860 4.36 5.81 13.84
C GLY A 860 3.97 4.38 14.25
N ALA A 861 2.87 4.16 14.99
CA ALA A 861 2.40 2.83 15.37
C ALA A 861 2.32 1.86 14.16
N VAL A 862 2.76 0.61 14.37
CA VAL A 862 2.94 -0.43 13.35
C VAL A 862 3.94 0.00 12.25
N GLN A 863 5.22 -0.31 12.47
CA GLN A 863 6.33 0.33 11.75
C GLN A 863 6.64 -0.32 10.37
N SER A 864 6.43 -1.63 10.22
CA SER A 864 6.87 -2.40 9.04
C SER A 864 5.76 -3.21 8.35
N TYR A 865 5.95 -3.48 7.06
CA TYR A 865 5.01 -4.28 6.24
C TYR A 865 4.74 -5.67 6.81
N ILE A 866 5.76 -6.34 7.37
CA ILE A 866 5.60 -7.68 7.93
C ILE A 866 4.84 -7.66 9.27
N GLN A 867 5.04 -6.63 10.09
CA GLN A 867 4.27 -6.41 11.31
C GLN A 867 2.79 -6.20 11.01
N TYR A 868 2.48 -5.38 10.00
CA TYR A 868 1.09 -5.18 9.57
C TYR A 868 0.45 -6.49 9.08
N LEU A 869 1.12 -7.24 8.19
CA LEU A 869 0.60 -8.54 7.75
C LEU A 869 0.43 -9.54 8.90
N TYR A 870 1.38 -9.58 9.84
CA TYR A 870 1.28 -10.44 11.02
C TYR A 870 0.04 -10.13 11.84
N CYS A 871 -0.21 -8.83 12.08
CA CYS A 871 -1.43 -8.38 12.75
C CYS A 871 -2.70 -8.82 12.02
N LEU A 872 -2.76 -8.69 10.69
CA LEU A 872 -3.93 -9.10 9.90
C LEU A 872 -4.16 -10.61 9.91
N ILE A 873 -3.09 -11.41 9.83
CA ILE A 873 -3.21 -12.88 9.90
C ILE A 873 -3.67 -13.33 11.30
N SER A 874 -3.17 -12.68 12.36
CA SER A 874 -3.67 -12.90 13.72
C SER A 874 -5.11 -12.42 13.91
N LEU A 875 -5.52 -11.36 13.22
CA LEU A 875 -6.90 -10.85 13.22
C LEU A 875 -7.87 -11.83 12.56
N VAL A 876 -7.48 -12.47 11.44
CA VAL A 876 -8.25 -13.58 10.85
C VAL A 876 -8.47 -14.69 11.87
N GLU A 877 -7.42 -15.10 12.59
CA GLU A 877 -7.55 -16.13 13.62
C GLU A 877 -8.49 -15.71 14.75
N LEU A 878 -8.40 -14.44 15.19
CA LEU A 878 -9.28 -13.91 16.23
C LEU A 878 -10.76 -13.88 15.79
N PHE A 879 -11.04 -13.54 14.53
CA PHE A 879 -12.40 -13.64 13.97
C PHE A 879 -12.89 -15.09 13.85
N ILE A 880 -12.01 -16.04 13.57
CA ILE A 880 -12.35 -17.47 13.57
C ILE A 880 -12.72 -17.94 14.98
N LEU A 881 -11.91 -17.60 15.98
CA LEU A 881 -12.13 -17.98 17.38
C LEU A 881 -13.45 -17.42 17.93
N ASN A 882 -13.89 -16.26 17.44
CA ASN A 882 -15.14 -15.62 17.84
C ASN A 882 -16.31 -15.91 16.87
N GLY A 883 -16.19 -16.89 15.96
CA GLY A 883 -17.30 -17.40 15.15
C GLY A 883 -17.70 -16.56 13.93
N TYR A 884 -16.97 -15.47 13.62
CA TYR A 884 -17.22 -14.64 12.44
C TYR A 884 -16.75 -15.31 11.15
N LEU A 885 -15.63 -16.03 11.21
CA LEU A 885 -15.01 -16.75 10.10
C LEU A 885 -14.85 -18.25 10.42
N LYS A 886 -14.51 -19.06 9.42
CA LYS A 886 -14.22 -20.50 9.58
C LYS A 886 -12.86 -20.84 8.97
N LYS A 887 -12.18 -21.85 9.52
CA LYS A 887 -10.99 -22.45 8.90
C LYS A 887 -11.41 -23.27 7.69
N ASP A 888 -11.29 -22.68 6.51
CA ASP A 888 -11.60 -23.30 5.22
C ASP A 888 -10.35 -23.34 4.32
N GLU A 889 -10.51 -23.76 3.07
CA GLU A 889 -9.42 -23.80 2.11
C GLU A 889 -8.80 -22.41 1.83
N ARG A 890 -9.62 -21.34 1.90
CA ARG A 890 -9.16 -19.95 1.74
C ARG A 890 -8.17 -19.58 2.83
N TYR A 891 -8.45 -19.97 4.08
CA TYR A 891 -7.56 -19.77 5.22
C TYR A 891 -6.22 -20.47 5.01
N ASN A 892 -6.24 -21.74 4.59
CA ASN A 892 -5.02 -22.51 4.35
C ASN A 892 -4.15 -21.88 3.24
N LYS A 893 -4.77 -21.47 2.13
CA LYS A 893 -4.08 -20.77 1.02
C LYS A 893 -3.46 -19.44 1.49
N LEU A 894 -4.19 -18.67 2.28
CA LEU A 894 -3.70 -17.41 2.86
C LEU A 894 -2.48 -17.66 3.76
N LEU A 895 -2.56 -18.67 4.63
CA LEU A 895 -1.48 -19.02 5.54
C LEU A 895 -0.21 -19.47 4.81
N ASP A 896 -0.35 -20.21 3.70
CA ASP A 896 0.80 -20.62 2.88
C ASP A 896 1.45 -19.44 2.14
N LYS A 897 0.63 -18.51 1.60
CA LYS A 897 1.13 -17.23 1.05
C LYS A 897 1.91 -16.46 2.12
N TYR A 898 1.36 -16.36 3.33
CA TYR A 898 1.99 -15.67 4.45
C TYR A 898 3.31 -16.33 4.87
N LYS A 899 3.35 -17.66 5.06
CA LYS A 899 4.59 -18.41 5.38
C LYS A 899 5.68 -18.19 4.32
N SER A 900 5.31 -18.17 3.04
CA SER A 900 6.25 -17.89 1.94
C SER A 900 6.81 -16.47 2.01
N TYR A 901 5.95 -15.47 2.28
CA TYR A 901 6.36 -14.08 2.44
C TYR A 901 7.25 -13.88 3.68
N TYR A 902 6.86 -14.47 4.82
CA TYR A 902 7.63 -14.46 6.07
C TYR A 902 9.05 -14.97 5.86
N ARG A 903 9.24 -16.14 5.23
CA ARG A 903 10.57 -16.70 4.91
C ARG A 903 11.43 -15.73 4.11
N LYS A 904 10.84 -15.03 3.12
CA LYS A 904 11.56 -14.01 2.32
C LYS A 904 11.99 -12.83 3.20
N MET A 905 11.12 -12.37 4.09
CA MET A 905 11.40 -11.24 4.99
C MET A 905 12.47 -11.58 6.04
N CYS A 906 12.47 -12.79 6.61
CA CYS A 906 13.53 -13.28 7.50
C CYS A 906 14.90 -13.13 6.84
N ILE A 907 15.06 -13.64 5.61
CA ILE A 907 16.31 -13.56 4.86
C ILE A 907 16.74 -12.09 4.64
N ILE A 908 15.80 -11.21 4.30
CA ILE A 908 16.09 -9.78 4.07
C ILE A 908 16.55 -9.11 5.36
N ILE A 909 15.85 -9.35 6.47
CA ILE A 909 16.13 -8.69 7.74
C ILE A 909 17.41 -9.25 8.37
N GLU A 910 17.63 -10.56 8.38
CA GLU A 910 18.91 -11.15 8.80
C GLU A 910 20.10 -10.55 8.04
N ARG A 911 19.98 -10.36 6.72
CA ARG A 911 21.03 -9.71 5.91
C ARG A 911 21.26 -8.25 6.32
N LYS A 912 20.18 -7.49 6.55
CA LYS A 912 20.27 -6.08 7.00
C LYS A 912 20.87 -5.97 8.39
N THR A 913 20.44 -6.83 9.31
CA THR A 913 20.92 -6.89 10.69
C THR A 913 22.41 -7.25 10.74
N LYS A 914 22.83 -8.25 9.96
CA LYS A 914 24.24 -8.60 9.83
C LYS A 914 25.06 -7.44 9.25
N ALA A 915 24.56 -6.77 8.21
CA ALA A 915 25.23 -5.61 7.62
C ALA A 915 25.36 -4.44 8.62
N LYS A 916 24.33 -4.15 9.44
CA LYS A 916 24.38 -3.15 10.52
C LYS A 916 25.40 -3.52 11.59
N ALA A 917 25.40 -4.77 12.05
CA ALA A 917 26.35 -5.27 13.04
C ALA A 917 27.81 -5.20 12.52
N ASP A 918 28.03 -5.57 11.26
CA ASP A 918 29.35 -5.48 10.61
C ASP A 918 29.80 -4.03 10.43
N LYS A 919 28.88 -3.09 10.15
CA LYS A 919 29.17 -1.64 10.10
C LYS A 919 29.59 -1.14 11.48
N LYS A 920 28.83 -1.43 12.54
CA LYS A 920 29.17 -1.04 13.92
C LYS A 920 30.50 -1.61 14.39
N LYS A 921 30.83 -2.86 14.04
CA LYS A 921 32.15 -3.46 14.35
C LYS A 921 33.29 -2.74 13.64
N LYS A 922 33.07 -2.22 12.42
CA LYS A 922 34.07 -1.43 11.70
C LYS A 922 34.21 -0.03 12.28
N ASP A 923 33.11 0.58 12.72
CA ASP A 923 33.13 1.91 13.33
C ASP A 923 33.83 1.87 14.71
N LYS A 924 33.51 0.89 15.57
CA LYS A 924 34.22 0.66 16.85
C LYS A 924 35.71 0.34 16.71
N LYS A 925 36.16 -0.17 15.55
CA LYS A 925 37.59 -0.40 15.26
C LYS A 925 38.30 0.85 14.74
N ARG A 926 37.57 1.91 14.38
CA ARG A 926 38.12 3.16 13.83
C ARG A 926 38.18 4.29 14.86
N THR A 927 37.45 4.18 15.96
CA THR A 927 37.60 5.05 17.14
C THR A 927 38.51 4.38 18.17
N PRO A 928 39.67 4.95 18.52
CA PRO A 928 40.41 4.54 19.72
C PRO A 928 39.52 4.77 20.95
N PRO A 929 39.67 4.00 22.04
CA PRO A 929 39.00 4.33 23.28
C PRO A 929 39.47 5.71 23.73
N ARG A 930 38.55 6.66 23.93
CA ARG A 930 38.83 7.86 24.71
C ARG A 930 38.96 7.39 26.17
N ASN A 931 40.16 7.50 26.72
CA ASN A 931 40.39 7.49 28.16
C ASN A 931 39.75 8.73 28.76
N ASN A 932 38.67 8.54 29.51
CA ASN A 932 38.25 9.36 30.66
C ASN A 932 37.87 8.26 31.69
N GLU A 933 38.52 8.01 32.83
CA GLU A 933 38.86 8.93 33.93
C GLU A 933 37.75 9.94 34.19
N GLU A 934 36.62 9.41 34.67
CA GLU A 934 35.82 9.86 35.83
C GLU A 934 34.83 8.75 36.24
#